data_AF-F1Z2M8-F1
#
_entry.id   AF-F1Z2M8-F1
#
_cell.length_a   1.000
_cell.length_b   1.000
_cell.length_c   1.000
_cell.angle_alpha   90.00
_cell.angle_beta   90.00
_cell.angle_gamma   90.00
#
_symmetry.space_group_name_H-M   'P 1'
#
loop_
_entity.id
_entity.type
_entity.pdbx_description
1 polymer ?
#
loop_
_entity_poly.entity_id
_entity_poly.type
_entity_poly.pdbx_seq_one_letter_code
_entity_poly.pdbx_strand_id
1 'polypeptide(L)'
;MTKTLIDNISLTSGQELKNRLVMAPMTTQSAYFDGSITEELIKYYAERSGTAGTIIVESAFVEDKGRGFFGALGIDHDDKIQGLSRLAQAIKNKGSKALIQIYHAGRMAWPEMNGGATPISASAVAALRPNAPVPTEMTHQEILEMVEAFANGVRRAIQAGFDGVELHGANTYLLQQFFSPHSNRRQDAWGGSIEKRAKFPLEVLKAAQSVKQEENAQNFIIGYRFSPEELEEPGIHFEDSMFLLNSLAEVGLDYVHFSMGAYLRSSIINTNDLEPTINKYTAQRSEKLAQVPVMGVGGIMQKADAEKALEAGYDLLAVAKGFLVETDWAAAIMADKVIPTFADIHDREKLIIPTPLWKFMDETFFLVKDTVAETEKAERLKTLMNKPLEYKAGTYRVMAHGHNSELPMVVTFNDESITEIKIDSAGESAGLSDLVFEKMPKQIIDFQTLNVDAVSGASSTSQGVIDGVSEAVMQASGQDAVDVLKARPKPTVHRSTEVVDESVDLVVVGGGAAGIAAALRADQLGLSVTLIEKLSFIGGAISVSGGNQVVMGSQLQIQEGVIDDNAQIMYEDFMENGNHKNVPELLELLTENVGQATDWVNQYIGVQYDKGLHVLAEYRKDRELAYAHGGHGFADTVREKMAASNVNLLLQTKAEKLLHDGQGNVTGLVAVEETGKTHRIASKAVILTTGGYGNNKALLSEDLKDVLFYGTSSSMGEGLLMAQVPEIDAASRLMEFGKIYPNGVEVAPGYAKSTIGGNLAVLKQNGLLVSTDGKRVVNERASNHDILEVLMEQKAKLLYLLLDQRHFDIFRKEIAEGGISEAEVTSWLDANGQKTPYLFHADTLEELAERAGMDKEALAETVERYNSFVETGTDSDFNRENRFLQEKVGAGPYYMIEQRPRFATTMGGLVVNKNLAVENTKGETIKGLYAAGEVVGGVMGTDSPSGANNAWALTSGKLAAESFSQNL
;
A
#
# COMPACT_ATOMS: atom_id res chain seq x y z
N MET A 1 -20.79 29.93 -34.62
CA MET A 1 -20.63 28.79 -35.56
C MET A 1 -20.31 27.57 -34.72
N THR A 2 -20.87 26.41 -35.06
CA THR A 2 -20.54 25.15 -34.40
C THR A 2 -19.10 24.79 -34.74
N LYS A 3 -18.23 24.62 -33.73
CA LYS A 3 -16.83 24.21 -33.93
C LYS A 3 -16.79 22.79 -34.49
N THR A 4 -15.91 22.52 -35.45
CA THR A 4 -15.63 21.16 -35.93
C THR A 4 -14.16 20.79 -35.67
N LEU A 5 -13.87 19.48 -35.65
CA LEU A 5 -12.52 18.96 -35.39
C LEU A 5 -11.49 19.46 -36.42
N ILE A 6 -11.92 19.69 -37.66
CA ILE A 6 -11.05 20.04 -38.81
C ILE A 6 -10.98 21.55 -39.09
N ASP A 7 -11.63 22.38 -38.27
CA ASP A 7 -11.55 23.83 -38.45
C ASP A 7 -10.12 24.32 -38.22
N ASN A 8 -9.66 25.25 -39.08
CA ASN A 8 -8.47 26.03 -38.77
C ASN A 8 -8.70 26.89 -37.53
N ILE A 9 -7.63 27.12 -36.77
CA ILE A 9 -7.66 27.99 -35.59
C ILE A 9 -6.42 28.88 -35.56
N SER A 10 -6.66 30.19 -35.48
CA SER A 10 -5.65 31.22 -35.30
C SER A 10 -5.29 31.35 -33.82
N LEU A 11 -4.00 31.34 -33.52
CA LEU A 11 -3.46 31.63 -32.18
C LEU A 11 -3.12 33.12 -32.05
N THR A 12 -2.92 33.59 -30.82
CA THR A 12 -2.62 35.02 -30.53
C THR A 12 -1.27 35.47 -31.10
N SER A 13 -0.32 34.54 -31.32
CA SER A 13 0.93 34.75 -32.05
C SER A 13 0.75 34.97 -33.56
N GLY A 14 -0.46 34.80 -34.10
CA GLY A 14 -0.72 34.86 -35.55
C GLY A 14 -0.43 33.55 -36.29
N GLN A 15 -0.06 32.49 -35.59
CA GLN A 15 0.06 31.15 -36.19
C GLN A 15 -1.31 30.54 -36.45
N GLU A 16 -1.43 29.88 -37.60
CA GLU A 16 -2.60 29.09 -37.98
C GLU A 16 -2.32 27.61 -37.72
N LEU A 17 -3.19 26.96 -36.94
CA LEU A 17 -3.24 25.51 -36.85
C LEU A 17 -4.29 24.99 -37.83
N LYS A 18 -3.95 23.95 -38.58
CA LYS A 18 -4.80 23.38 -39.64
C LYS A 18 -5.99 22.55 -39.14
N ASN A 19 -6.05 22.23 -37.85
CA ASN A 19 -7.15 21.58 -37.16
C ASN A 19 -6.97 21.66 -35.65
N ARG A 20 -7.97 21.19 -34.89
CA ARG A 20 -8.01 21.25 -33.42
C ARG A 20 -7.37 20.05 -32.72
N LEU A 21 -6.79 19.12 -33.48
CA LEU A 21 -6.29 17.85 -32.98
C LEU A 21 -4.80 17.95 -32.64
N VAL A 22 -4.46 17.63 -31.40
CA VAL A 22 -3.13 17.78 -30.83
C VAL A 22 -2.66 16.46 -30.25
N MET A 23 -1.42 16.06 -30.53
CA MET A 23 -0.78 15.00 -29.75
C MET A 23 -0.27 15.59 -28.43
N ALA A 24 -0.73 15.03 -27.32
CA ALA A 24 -0.34 15.46 -25.98
C ALA A 24 1.13 15.08 -25.70
N PRO A 25 1.85 15.85 -24.86
CA PRO A 25 3.18 15.49 -24.42
C PRO A 25 3.13 14.25 -23.55
N MET A 26 3.85 13.21 -23.97
CA MET A 26 3.96 11.91 -23.30
C MET A 26 5.42 11.53 -23.16
N THR A 27 5.90 11.43 -21.92
CA THR A 27 7.26 10.99 -21.63
C THR A 27 7.49 9.57 -22.15
N THR A 28 8.52 9.40 -22.96
CA THR A 28 8.89 8.12 -23.58
C THR A 28 10.05 7.42 -22.86
N GLN A 29 10.78 8.13 -21.99
CA GLN A 29 12.01 7.66 -21.33
C GLN A 29 13.08 7.15 -22.30
N SER A 30 13.15 7.73 -23.49
CA SER A 30 13.94 7.20 -24.62
C SER A 30 15.02 8.14 -25.14
N ALA A 31 15.36 9.21 -24.40
CA ALA A 31 16.55 10.00 -24.66
C ALA A 31 17.81 9.28 -24.16
N TYR A 32 18.97 9.68 -24.65
CA TYR A 32 20.24 9.21 -24.10
C TYR A 32 20.44 9.67 -22.65
N PHE A 33 21.40 9.06 -21.95
CA PHE A 33 21.67 9.35 -20.53
C PHE A 33 21.97 10.84 -20.29
N ASP A 34 22.51 11.56 -21.27
CA ASP A 34 22.85 12.97 -21.23
C ASP A 34 21.68 13.88 -21.68
N GLY A 35 20.50 13.31 -21.92
CA GLY A 35 19.31 14.00 -22.41
C GLY A 35 19.27 14.25 -23.92
N SER A 36 20.26 13.76 -24.68
CA SER A 36 20.31 13.93 -26.13
C SER A 36 19.28 13.06 -26.87
N ILE A 37 18.81 13.54 -28.01
CA ILE A 37 17.80 12.86 -28.84
C ILE A 37 18.35 11.59 -29.51
N THR A 38 17.58 10.52 -29.41
CA THR A 38 17.79 9.26 -30.13
C THR A 38 17.09 9.26 -31.50
N GLU A 39 17.55 8.42 -32.42
CA GLU A 39 16.89 8.26 -33.72
C GLU A 39 15.48 7.64 -33.59
N GLU A 40 15.30 6.78 -32.58
CA GLU A 40 14.02 6.15 -32.25
C GLU A 40 12.97 7.20 -31.86
N LEU A 41 13.35 8.22 -31.06
CA LEU A 41 12.50 9.35 -30.72
C LEU A 41 12.08 10.17 -31.95
N ILE A 42 13.02 10.45 -32.86
CA ILE A 42 12.72 11.19 -34.09
C ILE A 42 11.69 10.44 -34.92
N LYS A 43 11.88 9.12 -35.09
CA LYS A 43 10.95 8.27 -35.85
C LYS A 43 9.58 8.18 -35.17
N TYR A 44 9.54 8.03 -33.84
CA TYR A 44 8.32 7.96 -33.04
C TYR A 44 7.41 9.17 -33.26
N TYR A 45 7.97 10.38 -33.20
CA TYR A 45 7.23 11.62 -33.41
C TYR A 45 6.92 11.88 -34.88
N ALA A 46 7.83 11.58 -35.80
CA ALA A 46 7.60 11.75 -37.24
C ALA A 46 6.39 10.96 -37.74
N GLU A 47 6.19 9.75 -37.23
CA GLU A 47 5.11 8.85 -37.66
C GLU A 47 3.76 9.16 -37.01
N ARG A 48 3.75 10.02 -35.98
CA ARG A 48 2.53 10.58 -35.37
C ARG A 48 2.20 11.98 -35.91
N SER A 49 3.07 12.52 -36.74
CA SER A 49 2.92 13.81 -37.42
C SER A 49 2.26 13.60 -38.78
N GLY A 50 1.62 14.64 -39.31
CA GLY A 50 0.90 14.51 -40.58
C GLY A 50 -0.49 15.07 -40.45
N THR A 51 -1.45 14.25 -40.02
CA THR A 51 -2.85 14.67 -39.99
C THR A 51 -3.17 15.55 -38.79
N ALA A 52 -2.57 15.29 -37.62
CA ALA A 52 -2.71 16.14 -36.45
C ALA A 52 -2.19 17.57 -36.73
N GLY A 53 -2.89 18.59 -36.23
CA GLY A 53 -2.52 19.98 -36.38
C GLY A 53 -1.21 20.30 -35.69
N THR A 54 -1.03 19.75 -34.49
CA THR A 54 0.08 20.06 -33.60
C THR A 54 0.58 18.81 -32.89
N ILE A 55 1.90 18.69 -32.75
CA ILE A 55 2.57 17.67 -31.93
C ILE A 55 3.32 18.39 -30.82
N ILE A 56 2.99 18.09 -29.57
CA ILE A 56 3.74 18.56 -28.40
C ILE A 56 4.68 17.43 -27.98
N VAL A 57 5.97 17.65 -28.16
CA VAL A 57 7.03 16.74 -27.72
C VAL A 57 7.06 16.69 -26.19
N GLU A 58 7.47 15.54 -25.66
CA GLU A 58 7.59 15.26 -24.24
C GLU A 58 8.40 16.31 -23.47
N SER A 59 8.22 16.30 -22.15
CA SER A 59 8.82 17.27 -21.27
C SER A 59 10.36 17.22 -21.33
N ALA A 60 10.98 18.33 -21.72
CA ALA A 60 12.41 18.51 -21.77
C ALA A 60 12.91 19.33 -20.58
N PHE A 61 13.89 18.81 -19.83
CA PHE A 61 14.40 19.49 -18.64
C PHE A 61 15.26 20.70 -19.05
N VAL A 62 15.08 21.83 -18.38
CA VAL A 62 15.82 23.08 -18.64
C VAL A 62 17.14 23.17 -17.86
N GLU A 63 17.34 22.26 -16.91
CA GLU A 63 18.57 22.10 -16.14
C GLU A 63 18.79 20.60 -15.90
N ASP A 64 20.03 20.11 -16.04
CA ASP A 64 20.40 18.70 -15.87
C ASP A 64 19.97 18.11 -14.51
N LYS A 65 20.00 18.92 -13.44
CA LYS A 65 19.58 18.52 -12.09
C LYS A 65 18.04 18.45 -11.92
N GLY A 66 17.31 18.91 -12.94
CA GLY A 66 15.86 18.97 -13.00
C GLY A 66 15.19 17.77 -13.64
N ARG A 67 15.92 16.66 -13.85
CA ARG A 67 15.38 15.42 -14.41
C ARG A 67 14.36 14.77 -13.47
N GLY A 68 13.28 14.27 -14.07
CA GLY A 68 12.20 13.58 -13.33
C GLY A 68 12.11 12.08 -13.57
N PHE A 69 12.92 11.54 -14.49
CA PHE A 69 12.87 10.15 -14.93
C PHE A 69 14.17 9.77 -15.67
N PHE A 70 14.46 8.48 -15.73
CA PHE A 70 15.53 7.97 -16.60
C PHE A 70 15.17 8.18 -18.08
N GLY A 71 16.19 8.42 -18.90
CA GLY A 71 15.98 8.70 -20.34
C GLY A 71 15.19 9.98 -20.61
N ALA A 72 15.24 10.97 -19.70
CA ALA A 72 14.58 12.25 -19.90
C ALA A 72 15.22 13.08 -21.02
N LEU A 73 14.39 13.75 -21.83
CA LEU A 73 14.86 14.67 -22.88
C LEU A 73 15.40 15.96 -22.25
N GLY A 74 16.54 16.46 -22.76
CA GLY A 74 17.16 17.71 -22.29
C GLY A 74 17.01 18.87 -23.28
N ILE A 75 16.88 20.09 -22.74
CA ILE A 75 17.00 21.37 -23.47
C ILE A 75 17.87 22.37 -22.66
N ASP A 76 18.68 21.83 -21.76
CA ASP A 76 19.49 22.53 -20.77
C ASP A 76 20.79 23.11 -21.35
N HIS A 77 21.27 22.59 -22.50
CA HIS A 77 22.56 22.96 -23.08
C HIS A 77 22.54 23.01 -24.63
N ASP A 78 23.45 23.79 -25.22
CA ASP A 78 23.45 24.11 -26.67
C ASP A 78 23.78 22.92 -27.57
N ASP A 79 24.47 21.90 -27.02
CA ASP A 79 24.75 20.63 -27.71
C ASP A 79 23.46 19.88 -28.08
N LYS A 80 22.34 20.15 -27.38
CA LYS A 80 21.04 19.54 -27.68
C LYS A 80 20.39 20.11 -28.93
N ILE A 81 20.75 21.33 -29.35
CA ILE A 81 20.10 22.05 -30.47
C ILE A 81 20.10 21.20 -31.76
N GLN A 82 21.22 20.56 -32.10
CA GLN A 82 21.30 19.77 -33.34
C GLN A 82 20.32 18.59 -33.32
N GLY A 83 20.26 17.84 -32.21
CA GLY A 83 19.33 16.72 -32.05
C GLY A 83 17.87 17.18 -32.09
N LEU A 84 17.57 18.23 -31.31
CA LEU A 84 16.28 18.91 -31.26
C LEU A 84 15.83 19.42 -32.63
N SER A 85 16.77 19.95 -33.44
CA SER A 85 16.49 20.41 -34.80
C SER A 85 16.01 19.30 -35.71
N ARG A 86 16.65 18.12 -35.63
CA ARG A 86 16.23 16.95 -36.42
C ARG A 86 14.82 16.50 -36.03
N LEU A 87 14.51 16.50 -34.72
CA LEU A 87 13.17 16.15 -34.23
C LEU A 87 12.11 17.15 -34.72
N ALA A 88 12.33 18.46 -34.51
CA ALA A 88 11.41 19.49 -34.96
C ALA A 88 11.18 19.42 -36.49
N GLN A 89 12.25 19.24 -37.25
CA GLN A 89 12.17 19.12 -38.70
C GLN A 89 11.41 17.86 -39.14
N ALA A 90 11.58 16.73 -38.46
CA ALA A 90 10.88 15.49 -38.79
C ALA A 90 9.36 15.62 -38.62
N ILE A 91 8.91 16.30 -37.57
CA ILE A 91 7.49 16.64 -37.35
C ILE A 91 6.98 17.60 -38.44
N LYS A 92 7.72 18.70 -38.66
CA LYS A 92 7.31 19.77 -39.59
C LYS A 92 7.30 19.32 -41.05
N ASN A 93 8.19 18.42 -41.45
CA ASN A 93 8.21 17.83 -42.78
C ASN A 93 6.94 17.05 -43.13
N LYS A 94 6.22 16.53 -42.12
CA LYS A 94 4.92 15.88 -42.30
C LYS A 94 3.76 16.89 -42.26
N GLY A 95 4.03 18.14 -41.92
CA GLY A 95 3.09 19.27 -41.97
C GLY A 95 2.37 19.58 -40.67
N SER A 96 2.72 18.95 -39.55
CA SER A 96 2.23 19.33 -38.21
C SER A 96 3.10 20.45 -37.63
N LYS A 97 2.54 21.28 -36.75
CA LYS A 97 3.33 22.22 -35.93
C LYS A 97 4.10 21.45 -34.86
N ALA A 98 5.37 21.76 -34.69
CA ALA A 98 6.23 21.11 -33.69
C ALA A 98 6.37 22.00 -32.45
N LEU A 99 5.87 21.55 -31.31
CA LEU A 99 6.03 22.21 -30.01
C LEU A 99 6.84 21.30 -29.08
N ILE A 100 7.51 21.87 -28.09
CA ILE A 100 8.21 21.11 -27.04
C ILE A 100 7.77 21.59 -25.66
N GLN A 101 7.41 20.66 -24.78
CA GLN A 101 7.11 20.99 -23.40
C GLN A 101 8.42 21.13 -22.62
N ILE A 102 8.57 22.19 -21.82
CA ILE A 102 9.78 22.42 -21.02
C ILE A 102 9.45 22.49 -19.52
N TYR A 103 10.30 21.89 -18.69
CA TYR A 103 10.04 21.73 -17.26
C TYR A 103 11.30 21.67 -16.41
N HIS A 104 11.08 21.66 -15.09
CA HIS A 104 12.06 21.25 -14.10
C HIS A 104 11.33 20.40 -13.04
N ALA A 105 11.86 19.23 -12.69
CA ALA A 105 11.19 18.28 -11.80
C ALA A 105 11.02 18.83 -10.37
N GLY A 106 11.94 19.68 -9.91
CA GLY A 106 11.90 20.27 -8.58
C GLY A 106 11.83 19.18 -7.50
N ARG A 107 10.92 19.29 -6.53
CA ARG A 107 10.69 18.27 -5.49
C ARG A 107 10.24 16.88 -5.98
N MET A 108 9.98 16.72 -7.28
CA MET A 108 9.65 15.43 -7.88
C MET A 108 10.89 14.67 -8.39
N ALA A 109 12.07 15.31 -8.37
CA ALA A 109 13.32 14.66 -8.73
C ALA A 109 13.79 13.67 -7.64
N TRP A 110 14.50 12.64 -8.06
CA TRP A 110 15.21 11.72 -7.18
C TRP A 110 16.71 11.83 -7.43
N PRO A 111 17.57 11.77 -6.38
CA PRO A 111 19.03 11.76 -6.52
C PRO A 111 19.55 10.79 -7.59
N GLU A 112 18.95 9.61 -7.68
CA GLU A 112 19.32 8.58 -8.66
C GLU A 112 19.10 9.01 -10.13
N MET A 113 18.17 9.93 -10.37
CA MET A 113 17.77 10.37 -11.71
C MET A 113 18.39 11.72 -12.12
N ASN A 114 18.92 12.49 -11.18
CA ASN A 114 19.45 13.84 -11.40
C ASN A 114 20.96 13.96 -11.08
N GLY A 115 21.71 12.87 -11.25
CA GLY A 115 23.17 12.87 -11.09
C GLY A 115 23.64 12.93 -9.63
N GLY A 116 22.81 12.46 -8.69
CA GLY A 116 23.08 12.45 -7.25
C GLY A 116 22.79 13.78 -6.54
N ALA A 117 22.20 14.75 -7.24
CA ALA A 117 21.92 16.07 -6.67
C ALA A 117 20.71 16.04 -5.73
N THR A 118 20.79 16.79 -4.63
CA THR A 118 19.61 17.04 -3.80
C THR A 118 18.58 17.82 -4.63
N PRO A 119 17.31 17.38 -4.69
CA PRO A 119 16.26 18.12 -5.38
C PRO A 119 16.10 19.55 -4.84
N ILE A 120 15.59 20.46 -5.66
CA ILE A 120 15.31 21.86 -5.27
C ILE A 120 13.81 22.16 -5.39
N SER A 121 13.32 23.13 -4.64
CA SER A 121 11.91 23.56 -4.67
C SER A 121 11.74 24.98 -4.11
N ALA A 122 10.50 25.47 -4.15
CA ALA A 122 10.13 26.74 -3.53
C ALA A 122 10.38 26.77 -2.02
N SER A 123 10.19 25.64 -1.33
CA SER A 123 10.54 25.43 0.08
C SER A 123 10.98 23.99 0.34
N ALA A 124 11.58 23.74 1.52
CA ALA A 124 12.02 22.41 1.97
C ALA A 124 10.84 21.51 2.39
N VAL A 125 9.88 21.31 1.47
CA VAL A 125 8.68 20.48 1.66
C VAL A 125 8.74 19.32 0.67
N ALA A 126 8.92 18.11 1.18
CA ALA A 126 8.89 16.89 0.38
C ALA A 126 7.53 16.73 -0.35
N ALA A 127 7.54 16.01 -1.48
CA ALA A 127 6.29 15.56 -2.09
C ALA A 127 5.60 14.54 -1.16
N LEU A 128 4.26 14.51 -1.13
CA LEU A 128 3.50 13.50 -0.37
C LEU A 128 3.52 12.15 -1.09
N ARG A 129 4.71 11.58 -1.25
CA ARG A 129 4.96 10.25 -1.84
C ARG A 129 5.91 9.48 -0.94
N PRO A 130 5.79 8.14 -0.88
CA PRO A 130 6.72 7.31 -0.12
C PRO A 130 8.17 7.62 -0.49
N ASN A 131 9.00 7.88 0.52
CA ASN A 131 10.44 8.13 0.40
C ASN A 131 10.85 9.36 -0.43
N ALA A 132 9.92 10.28 -0.74
CA ALA A 132 10.26 11.47 -1.51
C ALA A 132 11.38 12.27 -0.83
N PRO A 133 12.50 12.59 -1.52
CA PRO A 133 13.57 13.38 -0.94
C PRO A 133 13.06 14.75 -0.51
N VAL A 134 13.55 15.26 0.63
CA VAL A 134 13.30 16.64 1.04
C VAL A 134 14.10 17.57 0.12
N PRO A 135 13.45 18.47 -0.64
CA PRO A 135 14.17 19.38 -1.51
C PRO A 135 14.88 20.47 -0.69
N THR A 136 15.92 21.07 -1.27
CA THR A 136 16.50 22.32 -0.78
C THR A 136 15.62 23.49 -1.21
N GLU A 137 15.34 24.41 -0.28
CA GLU A 137 14.67 25.68 -0.61
C GLU A 137 15.60 26.55 -1.47
N MET A 138 15.13 26.94 -2.67
CA MET A 138 15.90 27.80 -3.56
C MET A 138 16.11 29.20 -2.95
N THR A 139 17.31 29.74 -3.08
CA THR A 139 17.61 31.13 -2.76
C THR A 139 17.01 32.07 -3.80
N HIS A 140 16.89 33.36 -3.46
CA HIS A 140 16.43 34.37 -4.42
C HIS A 140 17.23 34.36 -5.73
N GLN A 141 18.55 34.18 -5.63
CA GLN A 141 19.45 34.14 -6.79
C GLN A 141 19.21 32.90 -7.65
N GLU A 142 19.09 31.71 -7.04
CA GLU A 142 18.78 30.46 -7.75
C GLU A 142 17.41 30.53 -8.45
N ILE A 143 16.43 31.24 -7.87
CA ILE A 143 15.13 31.47 -8.51
C ILE A 143 15.29 32.30 -9.79
N LEU A 144 16.10 33.36 -9.77
CA LEU A 144 16.37 34.16 -10.96
C LEU A 144 17.16 33.38 -12.01
N GLU A 145 18.13 32.57 -11.59
CA GLU A 145 18.89 31.68 -12.48
C GLU A 145 17.99 30.62 -13.12
N MET A 146 17.01 30.10 -12.37
CA MET A 146 16.03 29.18 -12.93
C MET A 146 15.10 29.85 -13.95
N VAL A 147 14.69 31.10 -13.72
CA VAL A 147 13.95 31.87 -14.74
C VAL A 147 14.77 31.99 -16.02
N GLU A 148 16.07 32.27 -15.90
CA GLU A 148 17.00 32.33 -17.03
C GLU A 148 17.22 30.95 -17.68
N ALA A 149 17.22 29.86 -16.92
CA ALA A 149 17.30 28.49 -17.45
C ALA A 149 16.08 28.17 -18.34
N PHE A 150 14.87 28.51 -17.89
CA PHE A 150 13.67 28.42 -18.73
C PHE A 150 13.77 29.30 -19.98
N ALA A 151 14.25 30.54 -19.85
CA ALA A 151 14.45 31.45 -20.99
C ALA A 151 15.43 30.87 -22.03
N ASN A 152 16.53 30.29 -21.57
CA ASN A 152 17.49 29.60 -22.43
C ASN A 152 16.90 28.34 -23.08
N GLY A 153 16.05 27.60 -22.38
CA GLY A 153 15.27 26.51 -22.97
C GLY A 153 14.39 26.98 -24.13
N VAL A 154 13.70 28.11 -23.97
CA VAL A 154 12.91 28.75 -25.05
C VAL A 154 13.80 29.16 -26.23
N ARG A 155 14.94 29.79 -25.94
CA ARG A 155 15.92 30.22 -26.96
C ARG A 155 16.40 29.04 -27.80
N ARG A 156 16.73 27.92 -27.14
CA ARG A 156 17.15 26.67 -27.81
C ARG A 156 16.03 26.04 -28.62
N ALA A 157 14.78 26.11 -28.15
CA ALA A 157 13.64 25.62 -28.93
C ALA A 157 13.46 26.42 -30.23
N ILE A 158 13.60 27.76 -30.17
CA ILE A 158 13.58 28.64 -31.36
C ILE A 158 14.74 28.30 -32.30
N GLN A 159 15.96 28.21 -31.78
CA GLN A 159 17.15 27.88 -32.57
C GLN A 159 17.10 26.49 -33.20
N ALA A 160 16.47 25.53 -32.52
CA ALA A 160 16.17 24.20 -33.04
C ALA A 160 15.02 24.18 -34.06
N GLY A 161 14.33 25.30 -34.29
CA GLY A 161 13.29 25.41 -35.30
C GLY A 161 11.93 24.83 -34.91
N PHE A 162 11.68 24.62 -33.61
CA PHE A 162 10.32 24.38 -33.11
C PHE A 162 9.41 25.60 -33.42
N ASP A 163 8.11 25.36 -33.58
CA ASP A 163 7.12 26.43 -33.75
C ASP A 163 6.65 27.02 -32.41
N GLY A 164 6.95 26.36 -31.29
CA GLY A 164 6.63 26.86 -29.96
C GLY A 164 7.11 26.01 -28.80
N VAL A 165 6.82 26.49 -27.59
CA VAL A 165 7.01 25.77 -26.32
C VAL A 165 5.71 25.67 -25.53
N GLU A 166 5.63 24.66 -24.67
CA GLU A 166 4.66 24.59 -23.60
C GLU A 166 5.37 24.68 -22.24
N LEU A 167 5.01 25.67 -21.42
CA LEU A 167 5.50 25.78 -20.05
C LEU A 167 4.75 24.80 -19.14
N HIS A 168 5.48 23.88 -18.50
CA HIS A 168 4.88 22.83 -17.70
C HIS A 168 4.60 23.28 -16.25
N GLY A 169 3.46 23.93 -16.04
CA GLY A 169 2.90 24.35 -14.73
C GLY A 169 1.99 23.32 -14.06
N ALA A 170 2.18 22.03 -14.32
CA ALA A 170 1.28 20.97 -13.88
C ALA A 170 2.04 19.79 -13.27
N ASN A 171 1.30 18.79 -12.78
CA ASN A 171 1.81 17.51 -12.30
C ASN A 171 2.88 17.67 -11.19
N THR A 172 2.66 18.65 -10.32
CA THR A 172 3.50 18.97 -9.15
C THR A 172 4.95 19.31 -9.49
N TYR A 173 5.26 19.75 -10.72
CA TYR A 173 6.59 20.21 -11.15
C TYR A 173 6.86 21.68 -10.80
N LEU A 174 8.10 22.14 -10.97
CA LEU A 174 8.62 23.34 -10.29
C LEU A 174 7.74 24.61 -10.45
N LEU A 175 7.19 24.86 -11.64
CA LEU A 175 6.28 26.00 -11.85
C LEU A 175 5.01 25.90 -10.98
N GLN A 176 4.40 24.70 -10.89
CA GLN A 176 3.30 24.44 -9.95
C GLN A 176 3.78 24.54 -8.51
N GLN A 177 5.00 24.05 -8.20
CA GLN A 177 5.52 24.04 -6.83
C GLN A 177 5.64 25.44 -6.23
N PHE A 178 6.01 26.44 -7.03
CA PHE A 178 6.02 27.83 -6.60
C PHE A 178 4.61 28.41 -6.45
N PHE A 179 3.65 27.99 -7.25
CA PHE A 179 2.28 28.49 -7.15
C PHE A 179 1.51 27.89 -5.97
N SER A 180 1.75 26.60 -5.70
CA SER A 180 1.07 25.83 -4.66
C SER A 180 1.36 26.36 -3.25
N PRO A 181 0.32 26.61 -2.42
CA PRO A 181 0.52 26.91 -1.00
C PRO A 181 1.05 25.72 -0.20
N HIS A 182 1.00 24.49 -0.75
CA HIS A 182 1.55 23.31 -0.10
C HIS A 182 3.08 23.31 -0.15
N SER A 183 3.63 23.43 -1.36
CA SER A 183 5.08 23.32 -1.58
C SER A 183 5.83 24.64 -1.44
N ASN A 184 5.13 25.78 -1.48
CA ASN A 184 5.73 27.10 -1.27
C ASN A 184 5.30 27.66 0.09
N ARG A 185 6.17 27.51 1.09
CA ARG A 185 5.98 28.03 2.46
C ARG A 185 6.76 29.30 2.72
N ARG A 186 7.31 29.91 1.66
CA ARG A 186 8.13 31.12 1.76
C ARG A 186 7.32 32.31 2.26
N GLN A 187 8.00 33.27 2.86
CA GLN A 187 7.43 34.55 3.30
C GLN A 187 8.05 35.77 2.59
N ASP A 188 8.91 35.52 1.60
CA ASP A 188 9.66 36.54 0.88
C ASP A 188 8.89 37.07 -0.35
N ALA A 189 9.60 37.50 -1.40
CA ALA A 189 9.00 38.00 -2.63
C ALA A 189 8.40 36.91 -3.52
N TRP A 190 8.61 35.63 -3.19
CA TRP A 190 8.24 34.48 -4.02
C TRP A 190 7.18 33.58 -3.39
N GLY A 191 6.68 33.89 -2.18
CA GLY A 191 5.63 33.10 -1.52
C GLY A 191 4.81 33.88 -0.49
N GLY A 192 3.97 33.17 0.25
CA GLY A 192 3.05 33.75 1.22
C GLY A 192 1.69 34.04 0.58
N SER A 193 1.52 35.19 -0.08
CA SER A 193 0.26 35.54 -0.75
C SER A 193 0.14 34.90 -2.14
N ILE A 194 -1.09 34.79 -2.66
CA ILE A 194 -1.34 34.21 -3.98
C ILE A 194 -0.62 34.98 -5.11
N GLU A 195 -0.54 36.31 -5.00
CA GLU A 195 0.18 37.17 -5.96
C GLU A 195 1.68 36.86 -5.97
N LYS A 196 2.27 36.67 -4.79
CA LYS A 196 3.70 36.36 -4.65
C LYS A 196 4.03 34.95 -5.12
N ARG A 197 3.15 33.97 -4.86
CA ARG A 197 3.28 32.60 -5.38
C ARG A 197 3.14 32.53 -6.90
N ALA A 198 2.24 33.33 -7.48
CA ALA A 198 2.07 33.44 -8.93
C ALA A 198 3.27 34.11 -9.64
N LYS A 199 4.12 34.82 -8.89
CA LYS A 199 5.24 35.58 -9.45
C LYS A 199 6.20 34.73 -10.25
N PHE A 200 6.62 33.56 -9.75
CA PHE A 200 7.61 32.74 -10.46
C PHE A 200 7.10 32.24 -11.83
N PRO A 201 5.90 31.63 -11.96
CA PRO A 201 5.31 31.35 -13.26
C PRO A 201 5.19 32.57 -14.20
N LEU A 202 4.83 33.74 -13.64
CA LEU A 202 4.72 34.98 -14.42
C LEU A 202 6.08 35.48 -14.92
N GLU A 203 7.12 35.43 -14.11
CA GLU A 203 8.49 35.82 -14.52
C GLU A 203 9.05 34.86 -15.58
N VAL A 204 8.77 33.56 -15.47
CA VAL A 204 9.14 32.59 -16.51
C VAL A 204 8.43 32.89 -17.83
N LEU A 205 7.13 33.21 -17.80
CA LEU A 205 6.39 33.60 -19.00
C LEU A 205 6.91 34.91 -19.60
N LYS A 206 7.20 35.92 -18.78
CA LYS A 206 7.79 37.19 -19.25
C LYS A 206 9.15 36.96 -19.88
N ALA A 207 10.00 36.12 -19.29
CA ALA A 207 11.30 35.78 -19.85
C ALA A 207 11.15 35.08 -21.21
N ALA A 208 10.21 34.13 -21.35
CA ALA A 208 9.89 33.51 -22.62
C ALA A 208 9.43 34.52 -23.69
N GLN A 209 8.58 35.48 -23.32
CA GLN A 209 8.15 36.57 -24.20
C GLN A 209 9.31 37.51 -24.60
N SER A 210 10.23 37.80 -23.68
CA SER A 210 11.44 38.59 -23.98
C SER A 210 12.34 37.86 -24.99
N VAL A 211 12.60 36.58 -24.78
CA VAL A 211 13.39 35.75 -25.72
C VAL A 211 12.75 35.73 -27.11
N LYS A 212 11.42 35.61 -27.18
CA LYS A 212 10.67 35.69 -28.44
C LYS A 212 10.93 37.01 -29.19
N GLN A 213 11.05 38.13 -28.48
CA GLN A 213 11.39 39.43 -29.06
C GLN A 213 12.86 39.51 -29.47
N GLU A 214 13.78 39.08 -28.60
CA GLU A 214 15.23 39.06 -28.84
C GLU A 214 15.60 38.25 -30.09
N GLU A 215 15.00 37.07 -30.25
CA GLU A 215 15.22 36.17 -31.39
C GLU A 215 14.39 36.56 -32.64
N ASN A 216 13.64 37.67 -32.60
CA ASN A 216 12.74 38.11 -33.67
C ASN A 216 11.70 37.06 -34.10
N ALA A 217 11.28 36.19 -33.18
CA ALA A 217 10.40 35.05 -33.43
C ALA A 217 8.93 35.39 -33.11
N GLN A 218 8.37 36.46 -33.67
CA GLN A 218 7.03 36.98 -33.30
C GLN A 218 5.89 35.96 -33.46
N ASN A 219 6.06 34.96 -34.34
CA ASN A 219 5.09 33.88 -34.55
C ASN A 219 5.39 32.63 -33.70
N PHE A 220 6.30 32.69 -32.73
CA PHE A 220 6.59 31.57 -31.84
C PHE A 220 5.47 31.40 -30.82
N ILE A 221 4.99 30.16 -30.67
CA ILE A 221 3.84 29.80 -29.83
C ILE A 221 4.31 29.58 -28.39
N ILE A 222 3.61 30.16 -27.42
CA ILE A 222 3.85 29.92 -25.99
C ILE A 222 2.55 29.45 -25.32
N GLY A 223 2.52 28.18 -24.93
CA GLY A 223 1.42 27.59 -24.16
C GLY A 223 1.75 27.43 -22.68
N TYR A 224 0.71 27.25 -21.85
CA TYR A 224 0.87 26.95 -20.43
C TYR A 224 -0.01 25.77 -20.02
N ARG A 225 0.60 24.70 -19.50
CA ARG A 225 -0.12 23.53 -18.98
C ARG A 225 -0.27 23.63 -17.47
N PHE A 226 -1.46 23.38 -16.93
CA PHE A 226 -1.75 23.52 -15.50
C PHE A 226 -2.52 22.33 -14.92
N SER A 227 -2.28 22.03 -13.64
CA SER A 227 -3.15 21.17 -12.84
C SER A 227 -4.30 22.03 -12.33
N PRO A 228 -5.58 21.72 -12.60
CA PRO A 228 -6.68 22.59 -12.17
C PRO A 228 -6.80 22.71 -10.65
N GLU A 229 -6.43 21.65 -9.95
CA GLU A 229 -6.56 21.49 -8.50
C GLU A 229 -5.43 20.57 -8.01
N GLU A 230 -5.15 20.62 -6.71
CA GLU A 230 -4.13 19.84 -6.00
C GLU A 230 -4.75 19.24 -4.72
N LEU A 231 -4.44 17.99 -4.38
CA LEU A 231 -5.07 17.27 -3.25
C LEU A 231 -4.41 17.59 -1.90
N GLU A 232 -3.17 18.07 -1.94
CA GLU A 232 -2.43 18.45 -0.76
C GLU A 232 -3.12 19.60 0.00
N GLU A 233 -2.96 19.64 1.33
CA GLU A 233 -3.58 20.67 2.18
C GLU A 233 -2.51 21.46 2.97
N PRO A 234 -2.53 22.81 2.93
CA PRO A 234 -3.24 23.65 1.96
C PRO A 234 -2.75 23.38 0.53
N GLY A 235 -3.65 23.37 -0.45
CA GLY A 235 -3.34 23.11 -1.87
C GLY A 235 -3.85 24.17 -2.81
N ILE A 236 -3.70 23.92 -4.11
CA ILE A 236 -4.30 24.71 -5.18
C ILE A 236 -5.78 24.34 -5.31
N HIS A 237 -6.67 25.27 -4.99
CA HIS A 237 -8.08 25.15 -5.34
C HIS A 237 -8.35 25.69 -6.76
N PHE A 238 -9.52 25.39 -7.30
CA PHE A 238 -9.84 25.78 -8.68
C PHE A 238 -9.83 27.30 -8.88
N GLU A 239 -10.24 28.06 -7.87
CA GLU A 239 -10.23 29.52 -7.84
C GLU A 239 -8.80 30.08 -7.90
N ASP A 240 -7.83 29.40 -7.26
CA ASP A 240 -6.41 29.77 -7.35
C ASP A 240 -5.91 29.59 -8.78
N SER A 241 -6.25 28.47 -9.42
CA SER A 241 -5.95 28.24 -10.84
C SER A 241 -6.53 29.34 -11.72
N MET A 242 -7.77 29.78 -11.47
CA MET A 242 -8.36 30.88 -12.22
C MET A 242 -7.63 32.22 -11.99
N PHE A 243 -7.18 32.51 -10.77
CA PHE A 243 -6.34 33.68 -10.51
C PHE A 243 -5.05 33.64 -11.33
N LEU A 244 -4.35 32.50 -11.34
CA LEU A 244 -3.10 32.34 -12.09
C LEU A 244 -3.32 32.47 -13.59
N LEU A 245 -4.31 31.77 -14.16
CA LEU A 245 -4.57 31.78 -15.60
C LEU A 245 -4.99 33.16 -16.11
N ASN A 246 -5.81 33.88 -15.35
CA ASN A 246 -6.17 35.26 -15.68
C ASN A 246 -4.93 36.17 -15.65
N SER A 247 -4.03 35.99 -14.68
CA SER A 247 -2.78 36.75 -14.59
C SER A 247 -1.80 36.45 -15.74
N LEU A 248 -1.70 35.18 -16.14
CA LEU A 248 -0.84 34.78 -17.27
C LEU A 248 -1.38 35.32 -18.61
N ALA A 249 -2.70 35.39 -18.78
CA ALA A 249 -3.32 35.93 -19.99
C ALA A 249 -3.00 37.42 -20.21
N GLU A 250 -2.80 38.19 -19.14
CA GLU A 250 -2.39 39.61 -19.23
C GLU A 250 -0.96 39.77 -19.78
N VAL A 251 -0.07 38.81 -19.50
CA VAL A 251 1.30 38.80 -20.06
C VAL A 251 1.27 38.35 -21.52
N GLY A 252 0.44 37.35 -21.84
CA GLY A 252 0.20 36.85 -23.19
C GLY A 252 0.55 35.37 -23.34
N LEU A 253 -0.43 34.60 -23.79
CA LEU A 253 -0.33 33.17 -24.08
C LEU A 253 -1.05 32.86 -25.40
N ASP A 254 -0.62 31.78 -26.06
CA ASP A 254 -1.25 31.24 -27.25
C ASP A 254 -2.31 30.18 -26.94
N TYR A 255 -2.17 29.46 -25.83
CA TYR A 255 -3.19 28.55 -25.31
C TYR A 255 -2.94 28.21 -23.84
N VAL A 256 -3.97 27.72 -23.16
CA VAL A 256 -3.86 27.06 -21.85
C VAL A 256 -4.28 25.61 -21.97
N HIS A 257 -3.59 24.70 -21.28
CA HIS A 257 -3.79 23.26 -21.41
C HIS A 257 -4.09 22.62 -20.05
N PHE A 258 -5.27 22.01 -19.93
CA PHE A 258 -5.62 21.23 -18.74
C PHE A 258 -4.69 20.01 -18.60
N SER A 259 -4.32 19.65 -17.38
CA SER A 259 -3.72 18.33 -17.08
C SER A 259 -4.70 17.51 -16.24
N MET A 260 -5.43 16.59 -16.88
CA MET A 260 -6.46 15.76 -16.25
C MET A 260 -6.52 14.35 -16.83
N GLY A 261 -7.02 13.39 -16.04
CA GLY A 261 -7.29 12.03 -16.49
C GLY A 261 -8.56 11.88 -17.33
N ALA A 262 -9.52 12.82 -17.20
CA ALA A 262 -10.77 12.86 -17.95
C ALA A 262 -11.16 14.31 -18.28
N TYR A 263 -11.55 14.58 -19.53
CA TYR A 263 -11.87 15.93 -19.99
C TYR A 263 -13.15 16.53 -19.36
N LEU A 264 -14.03 15.70 -18.78
CA LEU A 264 -15.23 16.14 -18.03
C LEU A 264 -15.08 16.00 -16.50
N ARG A 265 -13.84 15.90 -15.99
CA ARG A 265 -13.61 15.76 -14.56
C ARG A 265 -14.17 16.97 -13.79
N SER A 266 -14.93 16.69 -12.73
CA SER A 266 -15.35 17.67 -11.72
C SER A 266 -14.25 17.89 -10.68
N SER A 267 -14.58 18.53 -9.55
CA SER A 267 -13.56 18.85 -8.53
C SER A 267 -12.97 17.58 -7.90
N ILE A 268 -11.64 17.55 -7.74
CA ILE A 268 -10.96 16.47 -6.98
C ILE A 268 -10.86 16.77 -5.49
N ILE A 269 -11.07 18.03 -5.09
CA ILE A 269 -11.01 18.47 -3.70
C ILE A 269 -12.40 18.40 -3.08
N ASN A 270 -13.39 19.02 -3.74
CA ASN A 270 -14.79 18.95 -3.35
C ASN A 270 -15.53 17.91 -4.19
N THR A 271 -15.44 16.65 -3.79
CA THR A 271 -16.02 15.52 -4.54
C THR A 271 -17.55 15.55 -4.65
N ASN A 272 -18.23 16.39 -3.87
CA ASN A 272 -19.67 16.63 -3.98
C ASN A 272 -20.03 17.63 -5.09
N ASP A 273 -19.06 18.41 -5.56
CA ASP A 273 -19.22 19.33 -6.66
C ASP A 273 -19.04 18.57 -7.98
N LEU A 274 -20.18 18.23 -8.59
CA LEU A 274 -20.25 17.45 -9.83
C LEU A 274 -20.11 18.33 -11.08
N GLU A 275 -19.96 19.65 -10.95
CA GLU A 275 -19.83 20.52 -12.11
C GLU A 275 -18.46 20.31 -12.78
N PRO A 276 -18.42 20.00 -14.09
CA PRO A 276 -17.15 19.88 -14.82
C PRO A 276 -16.31 21.16 -14.73
N THR A 277 -15.02 20.99 -14.50
CA THR A 277 -14.07 22.12 -14.34
C THR A 277 -14.01 23.04 -15.56
N ILE A 278 -14.27 22.53 -16.77
CA ILE A 278 -14.36 23.34 -18.00
C ILE A 278 -15.52 24.35 -17.97
N ASN A 279 -16.64 24.02 -17.33
CA ASN A 279 -17.77 24.94 -17.19
C ASN A 279 -17.40 26.11 -16.28
N LYS A 280 -16.76 25.80 -15.15
CA LYS A 280 -16.25 26.80 -14.20
C LYS A 280 -15.18 27.69 -14.84
N TYR A 281 -14.24 27.11 -15.58
CA TYR A 281 -13.25 27.86 -16.34
C TYR A 281 -13.91 28.85 -17.29
N THR A 282 -14.91 28.39 -18.05
CA THR A 282 -15.63 29.22 -19.02
C THR A 282 -16.38 30.37 -18.35
N ALA A 283 -16.90 30.14 -17.14
CA ALA A 283 -17.63 31.14 -16.36
C ALA A 283 -16.71 32.15 -15.65
N GLN A 284 -15.53 31.74 -15.20
CA GLN A 284 -14.65 32.56 -14.35
C GLN A 284 -13.49 33.26 -15.11
N ARG A 285 -13.31 32.99 -16.40
CA ARG A 285 -12.25 33.60 -17.22
C ARG A 285 -12.50 35.09 -17.48
N SER A 286 -11.43 35.88 -17.46
CA SER A 286 -11.43 37.29 -17.86
C SER A 286 -11.65 37.43 -19.38
N GLU A 287 -11.97 38.64 -19.84
CA GLU A 287 -12.07 38.94 -21.28
C GLU A 287 -10.76 38.65 -22.04
N LYS A 288 -9.62 38.81 -21.36
CA LYS A 288 -8.30 38.53 -21.94
C LYS A 288 -8.07 37.01 -22.05
N LEU A 289 -8.36 36.26 -20.99
CA LEU A 289 -8.24 34.80 -21.00
C LEU A 289 -9.24 34.15 -21.96
N ALA A 290 -10.44 34.72 -22.15
CA ALA A 290 -11.42 34.24 -23.12
C ALA A 290 -10.96 34.33 -24.59
N GLN A 291 -9.93 35.12 -24.90
CA GLN A 291 -9.30 35.20 -26.22
C GLN A 291 -8.21 34.15 -26.42
N VAL A 292 -7.78 33.47 -25.35
CA VAL A 292 -6.75 32.43 -25.38
C VAL A 292 -7.45 31.07 -25.52
N PRO A 293 -7.18 30.29 -26.59
CA PRO A 293 -7.69 28.94 -26.74
C PRO A 293 -7.45 28.04 -25.53
N VAL A 294 -8.47 27.30 -25.11
CA VAL A 294 -8.35 26.29 -24.04
C VAL A 294 -8.26 24.88 -24.62
N MET A 295 -7.22 24.15 -24.21
CA MET A 295 -6.95 22.78 -24.64
C MET A 295 -7.38 21.77 -23.56
N GLY A 296 -8.22 20.82 -23.96
CA GLY A 296 -8.69 19.71 -23.12
C GLY A 296 -7.90 18.43 -23.36
N VAL A 297 -7.79 17.59 -22.32
CA VAL A 297 -7.10 16.30 -22.36
C VAL A 297 -7.76 15.31 -21.39
N GLY A 298 -7.49 14.02 -21.60
CA GLY A 298 -7.84 12.93 -20.69
C GLY A 298 -9.06 12.17 -21.16
N GLY A 299 -8.93 10.86 -21.43
CA GLY A 299 -10.05 10.00 -21.84
C GLY A 299 -10.57 10.21 -23.27
N ILE A 300 -9.93 11.04 -24.09
CA ILE A 300 -10.28 11.20 -25.51
C ILE A 300 -9.64 10.06 -26.31
N MET A 301 -10.46 9.13 -26.83
CA MET A 301 -9.99 7.97 -27.60
C MET A 301 -10.68 7.87 -28.96
N GLN A 302 -11.99 8.07 -29.00
CA GLN A 302 -12.81 7.95 -30.20
C GLN A 302 -13.19 9.33 -30.75
N LYS A 303 -13.64 9.37 -32.01
CA LYS A 303 -14.20 10.58 -32.64
C LYS A 303 -15.29 11.23 -31.77
N ALA A 304 -16.21 10.42 -31.25
CA ALA A 304 -17.30 10.89 -30.40
C ALA A 304 -16.82 11.54 -29.09
N ASP A 305 -15.71 11.08 -28.51
CA ASP A 305 -15.14 11.71 -27.32
C ASP A 305 -14.58 13.10 -27.64
N ALA A 306 -13.92 13.22 -28.80
CA ALA A 306 -13.37 14.46 -29.29
C ALA A 306 -14.47 15.49 -29.60
N GLU A 307 -15.56 15.06 -30.25
CA GLU A 307 -16.73 15.90 -30.52
C GLU A 307 -17.40 16.38 -29.22
N LYS A 308 -17.61 15.49 -28.25
CA LYS A 308 -18.15 15.85 -26.92
C LYS A 308 -17.25 16.82 -26.16
N ALA A 309 -15.93 16.67 -26.26
CA ALA A 309 -15.00 17.61 -25.65
C ALA A 309 -15.11 19.01 -26.27
N LEU A 310 -15.29 19.14 -27.60
CA LEU A 310 -15.56 20.43 -28.22
C LEU A 310 -16.89 21.04 -27.76
N GLU A 311 -17.94 20.22 -27.68
CA GLU A 311 -19.25 20.64 -27.19
C GLU A 311 -19.21 21.12 -25.73
N ALA A 312 -18.36 20.51 -24.90
CA ALA A 312 -18.15 20.90 -23.50
C ALA A 312 -17.44 22.26 -23.34
N GLY A 313 -16.87 22.82 -24.40
CA GLY A 313 -16.30 24.18 -24.40
C GLY A 313 -14.84 24.27 -24.79
N TYR A 314 -14.14 23.16 -25.01
CA TYR A 314 -12.73 23.17 -25.42
C TYR A 314 -12.54 23.75 -26.84
N ASP A 315 -11.38 24.35 -27.10
CA ASP A 315 -10.98 24.87 -28.41
C ASP A 315 -10.01 23.93 -29.14
N LEU A 316 -9.15 23.24 -28.38
CA LEU A 316 -8.15 22.29 -28.84
C LEU A 316 -8.26 20.98 -28.04
N LEU A 317 -7.90 19.86 -28.66
CA LEU A 317 -8.02 18.53 -28.07
C LEU A 317 -6.69 17.80 -28.08
N ALA A 318 -6.09 17.64 -26.91
CA ALA A 318 -4.87 16.87 -26.72
C ALA A 318 -5.19 15.39 -26.49
N VAL A 319 -4.52 14.51 -27.23
CA VAL A 319 -4.70 13.06 -27.14
C VAL A 319 -3.38 12.38 -26.82
N ALA A 320 -3.42 11.48 -25.83
CA ALA A 320 -2.28 10.68 -25.41
C ALA A 320 -2.47 9.22 -25.84
N LYS A 321 -3.31 8.47 -25.14
CA LYS A 321 -3.52 7.02 -25.34
C LYS A 321 -3.87 6.64 -26.78
N GLY A 322 -4.68 7.44 -27.48
CA GLY A 322 -5.02 7.19 -28.88
C GLY A 322 -3.78 7.08 -29.78
N PHE A 323 -2.80 7.97 -29.61
CA PHE A 323 -1.54 7.95 -30.36
C PHE A 323 -0.58 6.80 -29.98
N LEU A 324 -0.79 6.14 -28.84
CA LEU A 324 0.01 4.98 -28.43
C LEU A 324 -0.44 3.69 -29.13
N VAL A 325 -1.71 3.60 -29.51
CA VAL A 325 -2.34 2.40 -30.09
C VAL A 325 -2.71 2.58 -31.57
N GLU A 326 -2.66 3.82 -32.08
CA GLU A 326 -2.84 4.17 -33.49
C GLU A 326 -1.90 5.34 -33.82
N THR A 327 -0.95 5.13 -34.74
CA THR A 327 0.11 6.11 -35.01
C THR A 327 -0.44 7.39 -35.65
N ASP A 328 -1.37 7.28 -36.61
CA ASP A 328 -2.09 8.44 -37.14
C ASP A 328 -3.54 8.46 -36.64
N TRP A 329 -3.66 8.65 -35.33
CA TRP A 329 -4.96 8.71 -34.65
C TRP A 329 -5.91 9.73 -35.30
N ALA A 330 -5.38 10.89 -35.71
CA ALA A 330 -6.16 11.95 -36.33
C ALA A 330 -6.76 11.50 -37.69
N ALA A 331 -5.97 10.86 -38.56
CA ALA A 331 -6.50 10.30 -39.81
C ALA A 331 -7.53 9.20 -39.55
N ALA A 332 -7.26 8.32 -38.59
CA ALA A 332 -8.15 7.24 -38.24
C ALA A 332 -9.53 7.74 -37.81
N ILE A 333 -9.61 8.71 -36.90
CA ILE A 333 -10.91 9.25 -36.47
C ILE A 333 -11.61 10.07 -37.58
N MET A 334 -10.87 10.76 -38.45
CA MET A 334 -11.46 11.47 -39.60
C MET A 334 -12.06 10.51 -40.62
N ALA A 335 -11.53 9.29 -40.71
CA ALA A 335 -12.05 8.21 -41.54
C ALA A 335 -13.09 7.33 -40.83
N ASP A 336 -13.59 7.75 -39.65
CA ASP A 336 -14.55 7.00 -38.83
C ASP A 336 -14.06 5.59 -38.43
N LYS A 337 -12.73 5.40 -38.37
CA LYS A 337 -12.13 4.16 -37.87
C LYS A 337 -12.27 4.10 -36.35
N VAL A 338 -12.72 2.95 -35.84
CA VAL A 338 -12.72 2.66 -34.42
C VAL A 338 -11.29 2.48 -33.94
N ILE A 339 -10.90 3.25 -32.92
CA ILE A 339 -9.55 3.19 -32.35
C ILE A 339 -9.49 2.03 -31.34
N PRO A 340 -8.46 1.16 -31.42
CA PRO A 340 -8.24 0.12 -30.41
C PRO A 340 -8.12 0.68 -28.99
N THR A 341 -8.47 -0.10 -27.99
CA THR A 341 -8.33 0.30 -26.57
C THR A 341 -6.99 -0.11 -25.96
N PHE A 342 -6.23 -0.98 -26.65
CA PHE A 342 -4.90 -1.47 -26.28
C PHE A 342 -4.07 -1.72 -27.55
N ALA A 343 -2.75 -1.81 -27.38
CA ALA A 343 -1.82 -2.23 -28.42
C ALA A 343 -1.64 -3.76 -28.39
N ASP A 344 -1.59 -4.38 -29.57
CA ASP A 344 -1.28 -5.82 -29.66
C ASP A 344 0.18 -6.08 -29.26
N ILE A 345 0.47 -7.17 -28.54
CA ILE A 345 1.84 -7.52 -28.13
C ILE A 345 2.83 -7.60 -29.31
N HIS A 346 2.37 -7.91 -30.51
CA HIS A 346 3.17 -8.01 -31.74
C HIS A 346 3.28 -6.70 -32.52
N ASP A 347 2.57 -5.65 -32.11
CA ASP A 347 2.46 -4.40 -32.87
C ASP A 347 3.51 -3.35 -32.48
N ARG A 348 4.42 -3.59 -31.52
CA ARG A 348 5.42 -2.60 -31.07
C ARG A 348 6.20 -1.96 -32.21
N GLU A 349 6.75 -2.77 -33.12
CA GLU A 349 7.56 -2.28 -34.24
C GLU A 349 6.73 -1.50 -35.26
N LYS A 350 5.49 -1.95 -35.50
CA LYS A 350 4.52 -1.30 -36.38
C LYS A 350 4.03 0.03 -35.82
N LEU A 351 3.79 0.11 -34.51
CA LEU A 351 3.40 1.33 -33.79
C LEU A 351 4.60 2.25 -33.50
N ILE A 352 5.82 1.74 -33.75
CA ILE A 352 7.09 2.44 -33.60
C ILE A 352 7.21 2.97 -32.17
N ILE A 353 6.86 2.14 -31.20
CA ILE A 353 6.93 2.50 -29.78
C ILE A 353 8.35 2.20 -29.26
N PRO A 354 9.04 3.20 -28.69
CA PRO A 354 10.32 2.98 -28.05
C PRO A 354 10.25 1.91 -26.96
N THR A 355 11.31 1.11 -26.83
CA THR A 355 11.31 -0.02 -25.87
C THR A 355 11.00 0.40 -24.43
N PRO A 356 11.57 1.49 -23.87
CA PRO A 356 11.23 1.95 -22.52
C PRO A 356 9.74 2.31 -22.39
N LEU A 357 9.17 3.01 -23.37
CA LEU A 357 7.75 3.35 -23.39
C LEU A 357 6.86 2.11 -23.51
N TRP A 358 7.26 1.11 -24.31
CA TRP A 358 6.51 -0.14 -24.46
C TRP A 358 6.40 -0.91 -23.14
N LYS A 359 7.52 -1.05 -22.41
CA LYS A 359 7.53 -1.66 -21.08
C LYS A 359 6.64 -0.90 -20.11
N PHE A 360 6.71 0.44 -20.13
CA PHE A 360 5.86 1.27 -19.29
C PHE A 360 4.36 1.12 -19.64
N MET A 361 4.02 1.02 -20.92
CA MET A 361 2.65 0.74 -21.38
C MET A 361 2.13 -0.61 -20.88
N ASP A 362 2.98 -1.64 -20.89
CA ASP A 362 2.66 -2.99 -20.44
C ASP A 362 2.52 -3.06 -18.91
N GLU A 363 3.59 -2.73 -18.19
CA GLU A 363 3.73 -2.95 -16.76
C GLU A 363 2.91 -1.97 -15.90
N THR A 364 2.77 -0.72 -16.34
CA THR A 364 2.13 0.34 -15.52
C THR A 364 0.68 0.62 -15.92
N PHE A 365 0.37 0.56 -17.22
CA PHE A 365 -0.97 0.89 -17.72
C PHE A 365 -1.76 -0.30 -18.25
N PHE A 366 -1.17 -1.50 -18.32
CA PHE A 366 -1.80 -2.70 -18.89
C PHE A 366 -2.38 -2.45 -20.29
N LEU A 367 -1.69 -1.61 -21.08
CA LEU A 367 -2.11 -1.16 -22.41
C LEU A 367 -1.60 -2.08 -23.52
N VAL A 368 -0.73 -3.03 -23.22
CA VAL A 368 -0.22 -4.03 -24.16
C VAL A 368 -0.91 -5.35 -23.87
N LYS A 369 -1.56 -5.94 -24.88
CA LYS A 369 -2.27 -7.22 -24.73
C LYS A 369 -2.16 -8.07 -25.98
N ASP A 370 -2.29 -9.38 -25.85
CA ASP A 370 -2.45 -10.25 -27.00
C ASP A 370 -3.88 -10.12 -27.54
N THR A 371 -4.04 -9.53 -28.73
CA THR A 371 -5.37 -9.34 -29.34
C THR A 371 -6.00 -10.67 -29.69
N VAL A 372 -5.23 -11.69 -30.07
CA VAL A 372 -5.78 -13.02 -30.34
C VAL A 372 -6.32 -13.59 -29.03
N ALA A 373 -5.53 -13.58 -27.97
CA ALA A 373 -6.00 -14.07 -26.66
C ALA A 373 -7.19 -13.27 -26.12
N GLU A 374 -7.19 -11.93 -26.27
CA GLU A 374 -8.30 -11.09 -25.81
C GLU A 374 -9.53 -11.20 -26.71
N THR A 375 -9.37 -11.43 -28.03
CA THR A 375 -10.48 -11.69 -28.95
C THR A 375 -11.05 -13.07 -28.72
N GLU A 376 -10.23 -14.10 -28.57
CA GLU A 376 -10.65 -15.44 -28.16
C GLU A 376 -11.34 -15.40 -26.81
N LYS A 377 -10.81 -14.63 -25.85
CA LYS A 377 -11.45 -14.41 -24.55
C LYS A 377 -12.77 -13.68 -24.70
N ALA A 378 -12.87 -12.63 -25.52
CA ALA A 378 -14.09 -11.85 -25.74
C ALA A 378 -15.14 -12.63 -26.54
N GLU A 379 -14.73 -13.43 -27.52
CA GLU A 379 -15.57 -14.34 -28.30
C GLU A 379 -16.03 -15.50 -27.45
N ARG A 380 -15.13 -16.07 -26.62
CA ARG A 380 -15.50 -17.04 -25.58
C ARG A 380 -16.47 -16.40 -24.61
N LEU A 381 -16.22 -15.19 -24.11
CA LEU A 381 -17.11 -14.46 -23.21
C LEU A 381 -18.47 -14.22 -23.87
N LYS A 382 -18.51 -13.79 -25.13
CA LYS A 382 -19.75 -13.54 -25.90
C LYS A 382 -20.49 -14.83 -26.20
N THR A 383 -19.78 -15.90 -26.53
CA THR A 383 -20.34 -17.25 -26.73
C THR A 383 -20.95 -17.77 -25.45
N LEU A 384 -20.22 -17.64 -24.33
CA LEU A 384 -20.67 -17.98 -22.99
C LEU A 384 -21.87 -17.13 -22.57
N MET A 385 -21.82 -15.80 -22.73
CA MET A 385 -22.91 -14.89 -22.34
C MET A 385 -24.18 -15.05 -23.19
N ASN A 386 -24.06 -15.50 -24.44
CA ASN A 386 -25.21 -15.83 -25.29
C ASN A 386 -25.73 -17.26 -25.09
N LYS A 387 -25.01 -18.09 -24.33
CA LYS A 387 -25.46 -19.43 -24.01
C LYS A 387 -26.54 -19.35 -22.92
N PRO A 388 -27.75 -19.86 -23.14
CA PRO A 388 -28.75 -19.93 -22.08
C PRO A 388 -28.22 -20.80 -20.95
N LEU A 389 -28.40 -20.35 -19.71
CA LEU A 389 -28.13 -21.17 -18.53
C LEU A 389 -29.32 -22.10 -18.35
N GLU A 390 -29.09 -23.38 -18.58
CA GLU A 390 -30.05 -24.45 -18.33
C GLU A 390 -29.45 -25.39 -17.29
N TYR A 391 -30.12 -25.53 -16.16
CA TYR A 391 -29.68 -26.45 -15.10
C TYR A 391 -30.62 -27.65 -15.04
N LYS A 392 -30.10 -28.80 -14.68
CA LYS A 392 -30.93 -29.90 -14.21
C LYS A 392 -31.46 -29.53 -12.82
N ALA A 393 -32.73 -29.15 -12.73
CA ALA A 393 -33.37 -28.79 -11.47
C ALA A 393 -33.16 -29.86 -10.39
N GLY A 394 -32.90 -29.40 -9.18
CA GLY A 394 -32.59 -30.25 -8.04
C GLY A 394 -31.60 -29.62 -7.08
N THR A 395 -31.16 -30.43 -6.13
CA THR A 395 -30.29 -30.02 -5.04
C THR A 395 -28.99 -30.81 -5.11
N TYR A 396 -27.86 -30.11 -5.12
CA TYR A 396 -26.53 -30.66 -5.29
C TYR A 396 -25.72 -30.40 -4.02
N ARG A 397 -24.99 -31.43 -3.59
CA ARG A 397 -24.16 -31.38 -2.38
C ARG A 397 -22.69 -31.38 -2.82
N VAL A 398 -21.95 -30.40 -2.34
CA VAL A 398 -20.54 -30.16 -2.65
C VAL A 398 -19.79 -29.86 -1.37
N MET A 399 -18.47 -29.97 -1.41
CA MET A 399 -17.59 -29.60 -0.30
C MET A 399 -16.76 -28.39 -0.74
N ALA A 400 -17.06 -27.23 -0.19
CA ALA A 400 -16.24 -26.04 -0.40
C ALA A 400 -15.02 -26.06 0.53
N HIS A 401 -13.87 -25.57 0.09
CA HIS A 401 -12.69 -25.47 0.96
C HIS A 401 -12.71 -24.15 1.73
N GLY A 402 -12.96 -24.21 3.04
CA GLY A 402 -12.83 -23.06 3.95
C GLY A 402 -11.37 -22.77 4.34
N HIS A 403 -11.16 -21.81 5.24
CA HIS A 403 -9.83 -21.51 5.76
C HIS A 403 -9.32 -22.60 6.71
N ASN A 404 -10.21 -23.11 7.57
CA ASN A 404 -9.88 -24.04 8.64
C ASN A 404 -10.42 -25.45 8.42
N SER A 405 -11.43 -25.60 7.55
CA SER A 405 -12.09 -26.88 7.32
C SER A 405 -12.75 -26.97 5.95
N GLU A 406 -13.22 -28.17 5.62
CA GLU A 406 -14.18 -28.37 4.56
C GLU A 406 -15.57 -27.85 4.97
N LEU A 407 -16.25 -27.17 4.06
CA LEU A 407 -17.56 -26.54 4.21
C LEU A 407 -18.60 -27.32 3.39
N PRO A 408 -19.38 -28.22 4.00
CA PRO A 408 -20.49 -28.87 3.31
C PRO A 408 -21.46 -27.81 2.78
N MET A 409 -21.70 -27.81 1.48
CA MET A 409 -22.58 -26.84 0.84
C MET A 409 -23.64 -27.54 0.00
N VAL A 410 -24.83 -26.97 0.03
CA VAL A 410 -26.01 -27.43 -0.69
C VAL A 410 -26.50 -26.31 -1.58
N VAL A 411 -26.46 -26.53 -2.90
CA VAL A 411 -26.92 -25.57 -3.90
C VAL A 411 -28.15 -26.12 -4.61
N THR A 412 -29.22 -25.33 -4.65
CA THR A 412 -30.48 -25.69 -5.29
C THR A 412 -30.66 -24.88 -6.58
N PHE A 413 -31.04 -25.57 -7.64
CA PHE A 413 -31.31 -25.00 -8.94
C PHE A 413 -32.76 -25.27 -9.35
N ASN A 414 -33.40 -24.30 -10.00
CA ASN A 414 -34.49 -24.59 -10.94
C ASN A 414 -33.91 -24.69 -12.37
N ASP A 415 -34.77 -24.80 -13.38
CA ASP A 415 -34.30 -25.02 -14.76
C ASP A 415 -33.45 -23.86 -15.31
N GLU A 416 -33.52 -22.65 -14.73
CA GLU A 416 -32.92 -21.43 -15.29
C GLU A 416 -31.97 -20.67 -14.33
N SER A 417 -31.95 -21.01 -13.03
CA SER A 417 -31.26 -20.22 -12.01
C SER A 417 -30.84 -21.01 -10.77
N ILE A 418 -29.81 -20.50 -10.08
CA ILE A 418 -29.46 -20.85 -8.71
C ILE A 418 -30.51 -20.20 -7.79
N THR A 419 -31.31 -20.99 -7.10
CA THR A 419 -32.39 -20.47 -6.25
C THR A 419 -32.04 -20.42 -4.78
N GLU A 420 -31.10 -21.26 -4.34
CA GLU A 420 -30.68 -21.34 -2.95
C GLU A 420 -29.24 -21.84 -2.84
N ILE A 421 -28.49 -21.28 -1.89
CA ILE A 421 -27.16 -21.75 -1.48
C ILE A 421 -27.20 -21.82 0.04
N LYS A 422 -27.02 -23.02 0.60
CA LYS A 422 -26.91 -23.28 2.04
C LYS A 422 -25.53 -23.82 2.34
N ILE A 423 -24.81 -23.16 3.22
CA ILE A 423 -23.45 -23.52 3.60
C ILE A 423 -23.49 -23.95 5.06
N ASP A 424 -22.99 -25.15 5.36
CA ASP A 424 -22.73 -25.59 6.72
C ASP A 424 -21.37 -25.03 7.15
N SER A 425 -21.39 -23.93 7.90
CA SER A 425 -20.21 -23.23 8.37
C SER A 425 -19.68 -23.75 9.72
N ALA A 426 -20.21 -24.88 10.23
CA ALA A 426 -19.87 -25.36 11.58
C ALA A 426 -18.39 -25.72 11.78
N GLY A 427 -17.63 -25.94 10.69
CA GLY A 427 -16.18 -26.19 10.74
C GLY A 427 -15.31 -24.94 10.62
N GLU A 428 -15.89 -23.77 10.29
CA GLU A 428 -15.15 -22.50 10.25
C GLU A 428 -15.19 -21.80 11.61
N SER A 429 -14.24 -20.90 11.82
CA SER A 429 -14.23 -20.08 13.02
C SER A 429 -15.42 -19.13 13.04
N ALA A 430 -16.33 -19.34 14.00
CA ALA A 430 -17.54 -18.55 14.17
C ALA A 430 -17.20 -17.05 14.27
N GLY A 431 -17.84 -16.21 13.45
CA GLY A 431 -17.64 -14.77 13.48
C GLY A 431 -16.44 -14.24 12.69
N LEU A 432 -15.59 -15.08 12.09
CA LEU A 432 -14.52 -14.62 11.17
C LEU A 432 -14.99 -14.57 9.71
N SER A 433 -15.87 -15.49 9.32
CA SER A 433 -16.30 -15.65 7.93
C SER A 433 -17.81 -15.51 7.76
N ASP A 434 -18.57 -15.14 8.80
CA ASP A 434 -20.03 -15.11 8.77
C ASP A 434 -20.58 -14.24 7.62
N LEU A 435 -19.97 -13.07 7.40
CA LEU A 435 -20.32 -12.17 6.30
C LEU A 435 -20.09 -12.80 4.91
N VAL A 436 -19.17 -13.76 4.77
CA VAL A 436 -18.99 -14.54 3.54
C VAL A 436 -20.25 -15.35 3.27
N PHE A 437 -20.77 -16.04 4.28
CA PHE A 437 -21.90 -16.95 4.16
C PHE A 437 -23.25 -16.22 4.04
N GLU A 438 -23.32 -14.95 4.45
CA GLU A 438 -24.52 -14.12 4.28
C GLU A 438 -24.50 -13.35 2.94
N LYS A 439 -23.41 -12.64 2.64
CA LYS A 439 -23.33 -11.69 1.52
C LYS A 439 -23.12 -12.39 0.19
N MET A 440 -22.21 -13.37 0.12
CA MET A 440 -21.84 -13.98 -1.16
C MET A 440 -22.94 -14.86 -1.74
N PRO A 441 -23.57 -15.78 -0.98
CA PRO A 441 -24.75 -16.52 -1.46
C PRO A 441 -25.83 -15.60 -2.01
N LYS A 442 -26.12 -14.50 -1.30
CA LYS A 442 -27.09 -13.50 -1.75
C LYS A 442 -26.68 -12.83 -3.05
N GLN A 443 -25.42 -12.39 -3.19
CA GLN A 443 -24.94 -11.79 -4.44
C GLN A 443 -24.96 -12.79 -5.60
N ILE A 444 -24.56 -14.03 -5.37
CA ILE A 444 -24.57 -15.08 -6.38
C ILE A 444 -26.01 -15.36 -6.83
N ILE A 445 -26.97 -15.44 -5.91
CA ILE A 445 -28.39 -15.69 -6.24
C ILE A 445 -29.03 -14.45 -6.90
N ASP A 446 -28.87 -13.26 -6.33
CA ASP A 446 -29.56 -12.06 -6.82
C ASP A 446 -29.06 -11.64 -8.22
N PHE A 447 -27.77 -11.84 -8.50
CA PHE A 447 -27.14 -11.44 -9.76
C PHE A 447 -26.82 -12.62 -10.68
N GLN A 448 -27.04 -13.86 -10.24
CA GLN A 448 -26.72 -15.09 -10.98
C GLN A 448 -25.30 -15.02 -11.56
N THR A 449 -24.31 -14.75 -10.71
CA THR A 449 -22.91 -14.53 -11.10
C THR A 449 -21.96 -15.11 -10.05
N LEU A 450 -20.82 -15.64 -10.50
CA LEU A 450 -19.71 -16.03 -9.62
C LEU A 450 -18.63 -14.94 -9.52
N ASN A 451 -18.79 -13.84 -10.27
CA ASN A 451 -17.93 -12.66 -10.21
C ASN A 451 -18.42 -11.72 -9.09
N VAL A 452 -18.13 -12.08 -7.85
CA VAL A 452 -18.56 -11.37 -6.63
C VAL A 452 -17.35 -10.88 -5.82
N ASP A 453 -17.54 -9.86 -4.99
CA ASP A 453 -16.47 -9.33 -4.13
C ASP A 453 -16.09 -10.32 -3.03
N ALA A 454 -14.78 -10.53 -2.83
CA ALA A 454 -14.29 -11.20 -1.63
C ALA A 454 -14.54 -10.32 -0.41
N VAL A 455 -14.87 -10.93 0.73
CA VAL A 455 -15.07 -10.21 1.99
C VAL A 455 -13.70 -9.89 2.60
N SER A 456 -13.44 -8.60 2.87
CA SER A 456 -12.19 -8.16 3.50
C SER A 456 -11.93 -8.92 4.82
N GLY A 457 -10.75 -9.54 4.92
CA GLY A 457 -10.35 -10.36 6.06
C GLY A 457 -10.72 -11.85 5.96
N ALA A 458 -11.52 -12.27 4.96
CA ALA A 458 -11.97 -13.65 4.78
C ALA A 458 -11.81 -14.12 3.32
N SER A 459 -10.68 -13.78 2.68
CA SER A 459 -10.45 -14.04 1.25
C SER A 459 -10.44 -15.52 0.90
N SER A 460 -9.78 -16.37 1.70
CA SER A 460 -9.70 -17.82 1.45
C SER A 460 -11.07 -18.47 1.51
N THR A 461 -11.85 -18.17 2.56
CA THR A 461 -13.22 -18.67 2.70
C THR A 461 -14.15 -18.13 1.60
N SER A 462 -13.97 -16.86 1.18
CA SER A 462 -14.70 -16.29 0.04
C SER A 462 -14.45 -17.07 -1.24
N GLN A 463 -13.19 -17.41 -1.51
CA GLN A 463 -12.81 -18.21 -2.67
C GLN A 463 -13.40 -19.63 -2.58
N GLY A 464 -13.37 -20.23 -1.40
CA GLY A 464 -13.99 -21.54 -1.13
C GLY A 464 -15.47 -21.61 -1.51
N VAL A 465 -16.25 -20.58 -1.14
CA VAL A 465 -17.68 -20.51 -1.51
C VAL A 465 -17.86 -20.41 -3.03
N ILE A 466 -17.06 -19.58 -3.72
CA ILE A 466 -17.12 -19.46 -5.19
C ILE A 466 -16.80 -20.81 -5.85
N ASP A 467 -15.79 -21.52 -5.34
CA ASP A 467 -15.35 -22.79 -5.91
C ASP A 467 -16.36 -23.92 -5.67
N GLY A 468 -16.94 -23.99 -4.47
CA GLY A 468 -18.00 -24.97 -4.22
C GLY A 468 -19.26 -24.70 -5.06
N VAL A 469 -19.67 -23.44 -5.24
CA VAL A 469 -20.82 -23.14 -6.11
C VAL A 469 -20.47 -23.46 -7.56
N SER A 470 -19.23 -23.21 -7.98
CA SER A 470 -18.72 -23.64 -9.28
C SER A 470 -18.84 -25.15 -9.46
N GLU A 471 -18.49 -25.95 -8.45
CA GLU A 471 -18.64 -27.41 -8.49
C GLU A 471 -20.12 -27.82 -8.60
N ALA A 472 -21.01 -27.19 -7.84
CA ALA A 472 -22.44 -27.53 -7.89
C ALA A 472 -23.05 -27.19 -9.25
N VAL A 473 -22.66 -26.05 -9.84
CA VAL A 473 -23.04 -25.66 -11.21
C VAL A 473 -22.49 -26.68 -12.21
N MET A 474 -21.25 -27.14 -12.02
CA MET A 474 -20.64 -28.16 -12.86
C MET A 474 -21.43 -29.48 -12.82
N GLN A 475 -21.94 -29.89 -11.66
CA GLN A 475 -22.80 -31.07 -11.53
C GLN A 475 -24.19 -30.87 -12.17
N ALA A 476 -24.75 -29.65 -12.08
CA ALA A 476 -26.10 -29.34 -12.54
C ALA A 476 -26.20 -29.03 -14.04
N SER A 477 -25.15 -28.49 -14.66
CA SER A 477 -25.17 -28.01 -16.06
C SER A 477 -23.84 -28.20 -16.82
N GLY A 478 -22.74 -28.47 -16.12
CA GLY A 478 -21.42 -28.68 -16.72
C GLY A 478 -20.52 -27.44 -16.72
N GLN A 479 -19.29 -27.60 -17.23
CA GLN A 479 -18.24 -26.57 -17.19
C GLN A 479 -18.64 -25.26 -17.87
N ASP A 480 -19.37 -25.33 -18.99
CA ASP A 480 -19.76 -24.12 -19.73
C ASP A 480 -20.60 -23.17 -18.87
N ALA A 481 -21.52 -23.68 -18.04
CA ALA A 481 -22.33 -22.83 -17.16
C ALA A 481 -21.49 -22.17 -16.05
N VAL A 482 -20.48 -22.86 -15.53
CA VAL A 482 -19.51 -22.27 -14.60
C VAL A 482 -18.79 -21.10 -15.26
N ASP A 483 -18.33 -21.31 -16.49
CA ASP A 483 -17.62 -20.29 -17.26
C ASP A 483 -18.54 -19.09 -17.57
N VAL A 484 -19.82 -19.32 -17.91
CA VAL A 484 -20.81 -18.23 -18.09
C VAL A 484 -20.95 -17.41 -16.80
N LEU A 485 -21.13 -18.07 -15.65
CA LEU A 485 -21.34 -17.38 -14.37
C LEU A 485 -20.09 -16.60 -13.91
N LYS A 486 -18.88 -17.12 -14.17
CA LYS A 486 -17.61 -16.39 -13.90
C LYS A 486 -17.40 -15.22 -14.86
N ALA A 487 -17.89 -15.34 -16.10
CA ALA A 487 -17.80 -14.32 -17.13
C ALA A 487 -18.78 -13.15 -16.96
N ARG A 488 -19.85 -13.34 -16.17
CA ARG A 488 -20.85 -12.28 -15.96
C ARG A 488 -20.26 -11.07 -15.24
N PRO A 489 -20.74 -9.86 -15.55
CA PRO A 489 -20.27 -8.66 -14.89
C PRO A 489 -20.55 -8.73 -13.39
N LYS A 490 -19.64 -8.14 -12.63
CA LYS A 490 -19.79 -7.99 -11.20
C LYS A 490 -21.02 -7.12 -10.88
N PRO A 491 -21.73 -7.38 -9.77
CA PRO A 491 -22.82 -6.52 -9.33
C PRO A 491 -22.36 -5.06 -9.23
N THR A 492 -23.12 -4.13 -9.82
CA THR A 492 -22.82 -2.70 -9.68
C THR A 492 -23.20 -2.27 -8.27
N VAL A 493 -22.19 -1.98 -7.44
CA VAL A 493 -22.42 -1.50 -6.06
C VAL A 493 -22.54 0.02 -6.10
N HIS A 494 -23.75 0.54 -5.91
CA HIS A 494 -23.95 1.96 -5.67
C HIS A 494 -23.42 2.30 -4.27
N ARG A 495 -22.36 3.11 -4.19
CA ARG A 495 -21.87 3.61 -2.91
C ARG A 495 -22.83 4.65 -2.35
N SER A 496 -23.16 4.51 -1.08
CA SER A 496 -23.96 5.47 -0.34
C SER A 496 -23.22 6.81 -0.26
N THR A 497 -23.98 7.91 -0.33
CA THR A 497 -23.50 9.27 -0.03
C THR A 497 -24.10 9.79 1.28
N GLU A 498 -24.73 8.90 2.06
CA GLU A 498 -25.31 9.23 3.35
C GLU A 498 -24.21 9.64 4.34
N VAL A 499 -24.43 10.75 5.03
CA VAL A 499 -23.61 11.21 6.16
C VAL A 499 -24.49 11.18 7.40
N VAL A 500 -24.05 10.48 8.42
CA VAL A 500 -24.70 10.41 9.73
C VAL A 500 -23.87 11.17 10.73
N ASP A 501 -24.48 12.16 11.38
CA ASP A 501 -23.89 12.84 12.52
C ASP A 501 -24.33 12.13 13.81
N GLU A 502 -23.36 11.71 14.61
CA GLU A 502 -23.56 10.98 15.86
C GLU A 502 -22.84 11.67 17.01
N SER A 503 -23.31 11.43 18.24
CA SER A 503 -22.61 11.88 19.44
C SER A 503 -22.63 10.81 20.51
N VAL A 504 -21.44 10.51 21.05
CA VAL A 504 -21.23 9.51 22.10
C VAL A 504 -20.22 10.02 23.13
N ASP A 505 -20.11 9.37 24.29
CA ASP A 505 -19.08 9.71 25.26
C ASP A 505 -17.70 9.31 24.75
N LEU A 506 -17.59 8.08 24.22
CA LEU A 506 -16.32 7.48 23.83
C LEU A 506 -16.39 6.80 22.46
N VAL A 507 -15.40 7.04 21.62
CA VAL A 507 -15.17 6.26 20.40
C VAL A 507 -13.90 5.44 20.54
N VAL A 508 -13.98 4.15 20.25
CA VAL A 508 -12.84 3.23 20.26
C VAL A 508 -12.54 2.79 18.82
N VAL A 509 -11.28 2.88 18.40
CA VAL A 509 -10.87 2.64 17.00
C VAL A 509 -9.97 1.41 16.92
N GLY A 510 -10.49 0.34 16.32
CA GLY A 510 -9.83 -0.96 16.15
C GLY A 510 -10.37 -2.00 17.12
N GLY A 511 -10.98 -3.06 16.60
CA GLY A 511 -11.62 -4.17 17.34
C GLY A 511 -10.65 -5.29 17.74
N GLY A 512 -9.39 -4.97 18.03
CA GLY A 512 -8.43 -5.91 18.64
C GLY A 512 -8.64 -6.07 20.15
N ALA A 513 -7.76 -6.83 20.82
CA ALA A 513 -7.86 -7.09 22.27
C ALA A 513 -7.97 -5.80 23.11
N ALA A 514 -7.18 -4.77 22.79
CA ALA A 514 -7.23 -3.49 23.50
C ALA A 514 -8.56 -2.74 23.28
N GLY A 515 -9.06 -2.71 22.05
CA GLY A 515 -10.32 -2.04 21.73
C GLY A 515 -11.53 -2.71 22.34
N ILE A 516 -11.54 -4.05 22.32
CA ILE A 516 -12.58 -4.86 22.98
C ILE A 516 -12.57 -4.60 24.49
N ALA A 517 -11.40 -4.67 25.14
CA ALA A 517 -11.28 -4.39 26.57
C ALA A 517 -11.73 -2.97 26.92
N ALA A 518 -11.32 -1.97 26.13
CA ALA A 518 -11.72 -0.58 26.31
C ALA A 518 -13.23 -0.39 26.15
N ALA A 519 -13.82 -0.91 25.07
CA ALA A 519 -15.24 -0.72 24.78
C ALA A 519 -16.13 -1.42 25.82
N LEU A 520 -15.84 -2.67 26.17
CA LEU A 520 -16.60 -3.42 27.18
C LEU A 520 -16.44 -2.84 28.58
N ARG A 521 -15.26 -2.30 28.91
CA ARG A 521 -15.05 -1.63 30.19
C ARG A 521 -15.80 -0.30 30.25
N ALA A 522 -15.78 0.48 29.17
CA ALA A 522 -16.53 1.73 29.09
C ALA A 522 -18.06 1.52 29.17
N ASP A 523 -18.59 0.49 28.50
CA ASP A 523 -19.99 0.06 28.64
C ASP A 523 -20.31 -0.34 30.09
N GLN A 524 -19.42 -1.11 30.74
CA GLN A 524 -19.57 -1.47 32.16
C GLN A 524 -19.59 -0.25 33.10
N LEU A 525 -18.90 0.83 32.73
CA LEU A 525 -18.88 2.10 33.46
C LEU A 525 -20.10 2.99 33.14
N GLY A 526 -20.99 2.55 32.25
CA GLY A 526 -22.23 3.25 31.89
C GLY A 526 -22.06 4.34 30.84
N LEU A 527 -20.98 4.30 30.06
CA LEU A 527 -20.70 5.26 28.98
C LEU A 527 -21.40 4.84 27.69
N SER A 528 -21.79 5.82 26.87
CA SER A 528 -22.18 5.55 25.48
C SER A 528 -20.93 5.37 24.61
N VAL A 529 -20.81 4.21 23.95
CA VAL A 529 -19.58 3.80 23.25
C VAL A 529 -19.88 3.34 21.83
N THR A 530 -19.10 3.85 20.87
CA THR A 530 -19.01 3.28 19.52
C THR A 530 -17.64 2.65 19.32
N LEU A 531 -17.61 1.36 18.96
CA LEU A 531 -16.39 0.64 18.55
C LEU A 531 -16.37 0.49 17.03
N ILE A 532 -15.28 0.93 16.40
CA ILE A 532 -15.13 0.93 14.94
C ILE A 532 -14.06 -0.08 14.53
N GLU A 533 -14.38 -0.94 13.57
CA GLU A 533 -13.48 -1.94 13.02
C GLU A 533 -13.59 -1.97 11.49
N LYS A 534 -12.43 -1.88 10.81
CA LYS A 534 -12.36 -1.83 9.35
C LYS A 534 -12.57 -3.21 8.72
N LEU A 535 -12.32 -4.28 9.47
CA LEU A 535 -12.55 -5.65 9.05
C LEU A 535 -14.02 -6.07 9.25
N SER A 536 -14.37 -7.20 8.67
CA SER A 536 -15.67 -7.85 8.80
C SER A 536 -15.90 -8.51 10.17
N PHE A 537 -14.90 -8.47 11.06
CA PHE A 537 -14.93 -9.13 12.37
C PHE A 537 -14.05 -8.40 13.38
N ILE A 538 -14.31 -8.64 14.66
CA ILE A 538 -13.43 -8.25 15.78
C ILE A 538 -12.55 -9.42 16.23
N GLY A 539 -11.43 -9.10 16.89
CA GLY A 539 -10.45 -10.06 17.40
C GLY A 539 -9.01 -9.72 17.01
N GLY A 540 -8.79 -8.90 15.97
CA GLY A 540 -7.46 -8.43 15.56
C GLY A 540 -6.38 -9.52 15.51
N ALA A 541 -5.13 -9.15 15.80
CA ALA A 541 -3.99 -10.06 15.75
C ALA A 541 -4.04 -11.20 16.81
N ILE A 542 -4.70 -10.99 17.95
CA ILE A 542 -4.79 -12.02 18.99
C ILE A 542 -5.57 -13.25 18.51
N SER A 543 -6.55 -13.06 17.63
CA SER A 543 -7.39 -14.13 17.07
C SER A 543 -6.65 -15.14 16.20
N VAL A 544 -5.47 -14.77 15.71
CA VAL A 544 -4.58 -15.61 14.87
C VAL A 544 -3.23 -15.87 15.54
N SER A 545 -3.14 -15.61 16.84
CA SER A 545 -1.93 -15.85 17.65
C SER A 545 -1.94 -17.25 18.27
N GLY A 546 -0.80 -17.68 18.81
CA GLY A 546 -0.70 -18.90 19.62
C GLY A 546 -1.54 -18.89 20.91
N GLY A 547 -2.11 -17.73 21.29
CA GLY A 547 -3.14 -17.66 22.33
C GLY A 547 -2.63 -17.65 23.77
N ASN A 548 -1.49 -17.01 24.05
CA ASN A 548 -0.94 -16.94 25.40
C ASN A 548 -1.02 -15.54 26.00
N GLN A 549 -1.03 -15.46 27.33
CA GLN A 549 -1.05 -14.22 28.09
C GLN A 549 -0.24 -14.33 29.37
N VAL A 550 0.63 -13.36 29.64
CA VAL A 550 1.28 -13.25 30.96
C VAL A 550 0.34 -12.71 32.02
N VAL A 551 0.57 -13.14 33.25
CA VAL A 551 -0.22 -12.74 34.41
C VAL A 551 0.67 -12.53 35.63
N MET A 552 0.26 -11.71 36.58
CA MET A 552 0.94 -11.57 37.87
C MET A 552 -0.09 -11.21 38.93
N GLY A 553 -0.19 -12.02 39.99
CA GLY A 553 -1.05 -11.77 41.14
C GLY A 553 -2.54 -12.02 40.90
N SER A 554 -2.92 -12.71 39.82
CA SER A 554 -4.31 -13.11 39.56
C SER A 554 -4.75 -14.28 40.44
N GLN A 555 -6.05 -14.45 40.60
CA GLN A 555 -6.59 -15.66 41.24
C GLN A 555 -6.25 -16.93 40.46
N LEU A 556 -6.20 -16.85 39.12
CA LEU A 556 -5.84 -17.97 38.25
C LEU A 556 -4.39 -18.44 38.50
N GLN A 557 -3.43 -17.51 38.59
CA GLN A 557 -2.02 -17.86 38.86
C GLN A 557 -1.86 -18.51 40.25
N ILE A 558 -2.55 -17.97 41.26
CA ILE A 558 -2.55 -18.50 42.62
C ILE A 558 -3.12 -19.92 42.67
N GLN A 559 -4.18 -20.20 41.90
CA GLN A 559 -4.80 -21.53 41.82
C GLN A 559 -3.87 -22.59 41.20
N GLU A 560 -2.98 -22.18 40.31
CA GLU A 560 -1.93 -23.04 39.72
C GLU A 560 -0.70 -23.19 40.63
N GLY A 561 -0.73 -22.62 41.85
CA GLY A 561 0.25 -22.87 42.90
C GLY A 561 1.39 -21.84 42.99
N VAL A 562 1.38 -20.81 42.14
CA VAL A 562 2.37 -19.72 42.20
C VAL A 562 1.85 -18.61 43.12
N ILE A 563 2.37 -18.57 44.35
CA ILE A 563 1.94 -17.63 45.40
C ILE A 563 3.03 -16.63 45.82
N ASP A 564 4.22 -16.75 45.24
CA ASP A 564 5.41 -15.96 45.60
C ASP A 564 5.94 -15.08 44.45
N ASP A 565 5.15 -14.92 43.37
CA ASP A 565 5.39 -13.91 42.34
C ASP A 565 4.88 -12.53 42.77
N ASN A 566 5.44 -11.46 42.21
CA ASN A 566 5.02 -10.09 42.50
C ASN A 566 5.43 -9.10 41.39
N ALA A 567 4.87 -7.89 41.45
CA ALA A 567 5.09 -6.84 40.44
C ALA A 567 6.57 -6.48 40.25
N GLN A 568 7.38 -6.49 41.31
CA GLN A 568 8.80 -6.16 41.25
C GLN A 568 9.59 -7.23 40.47
N ILE A 569 9.30 -8.52 40.70
CA ILE A 569 9.95 -9.61 39.96
C ILE A 569 9.60 -9.51 38.48
N MET A 570 8.32 -9.34 38.15
CA MET A 570 7.88 -9.20 36.75
C MET A 570 8.48 -7.94 36.09
N TYR A 571 8.54 -6.82 36.80
CA TYR A 571 9.13 -5.57 36.31
C TYR A 571 10.60 -5.77 35.93
N GLU A 572 11.39 -6.37 36.80
CA GLU A 572 12.80 -6.66 36.55
C GLU A 572 12.99 -7.61 35.36
N ASP A 573 12.18 -8.68 35.25
CA ASP A 573 12.25 -9.62 34.12
C ASP A 573 11.97 -8.90 32.78
N PHE A 574 11.00 -7.99 32.77
CA PHE A 574 10.61 -7.25 31.55
C PHE A 574 11.58 -6.12 31.20
N MET A 575 12.20 -5.49 32.20
CA MET A 575 13.28 -4.53 31.99
C MET A 575 14.50 -5.20 31.37
N GLU A 576 14.86 -6.38 31.85
CA GLU A 576 15.96 -7.17 31.28
C GLU A 576 15.63 -7.59 29.84
N ASN A 577 14.45 -8.19 29.61
CA ASN A 577 14.02 -8.60 28.26
C ASN A 577 13.97 -7.42 27.28
N GLY A 578 13.45 -6.27 27.71
CA GLY A 578 13.31 -5.08 26.87
C GLY A 578 14.60 -4.30 26.64
N ASN A 579 15.76 -4.82 27.08
CA ASN A 579 17.08 -4.17 27.04
C ASN A 579 17.11 -2.80 27.75
N HIS A 580 16.35 -2.68 28.84
CA HIS A 580 16.15 -1.46 29.61
C HIS A 580 15.69 -0.23 28.79
N LYS A 581 15.09 -0.46 27.62
CA LYS A 581 14.44 0.59 26.80
C LYS A 581 12.96 0.77 27.13
N ASN A 582 12.43 -0.03 28.06
CA ASN A 582 11.07 0.08 28.53
C ASN A 582 10.84 1.45 29.16
N VAL A 583 9.60 1.92 29.13
CA VAL A 583 9.15 3.12 29.84
C VAL A 583 8.72 2.68 31.24
N PRO A 584 9.48 3.03 32.30
CA PRO A 584 9.25 2.52 33.65
C PRO A 584 7.80 2.67 34.12
N GLU A 585 7.21 3.86 33.92
CA GLU A 585 5.85 4.17 34.36
C GLU A 585 4.78 3.30 33.67
N LEU A 586 4.96 2.96 32.40
CA LEU A 586 4.01 2.11 31.68
C LEU A 586 4.22 0.63 32.00
N LEU A 587 5.46 0.23 32.30
CA LEU A 587 5.75 -1.12 32.75
C LEU A 587 5.22 -1.36 34.18
N GLU A 588 5.39 -0.41 35.09
CA GLU A 588 4.75 -0.40 36.41
C GLU A 588 3.22 -0.49 36.28
N LEU A 589 2.63 0.31 35.39
CA LEU A 589 1.19 0.26 35.12
C LEU A 589 0.75 -1.16 34.71
N LEU A 590 1.51 -1.84 33.85
CA LEU A 590 1.22 -3.22 33.46
C LEU A 590 1.38 -4.18 34.65
N THR A 591 2.53 -4.16 35.32
CA THR A 591 2.84 -5.15 36.37
C THR A 591 1.87 -5.02 37.54
N GLU A 592 1.48 -3.81 37.94
CA GLU A 592 0.55 -3.60 39.05
C GLU A 592 -0.90 -4.02 38.74
N ASN A 593 -1.29 -4.04 37.45
CA ASN A 593 -2.70 -4.20 37.06
C ASN A 593 -3.01 -5.49 36.29
N VAL A 594 -2.00 -6.19 35.76
CA VAL A 594 -2.21 -7.36 34.87
C VAL A 594 -3.00 -8.48 35.54
N GLY A 595 -2.78 -8.77 36.83
CA GLY A 595 -3.54 -9.80 37.55
C GLY A 595 -5.03 -9.50 37.61
N GLN A 596 -5.39 -8.29 38.05
CA GLN A 596 -6.78 -7.85 38.15
C GLN A 596 -7.45 -7.68 36.78
N ALA A 597 -6.69 -7.27 35.76
CA ALA A 597 -7.19 -7.23 34.39
C ALA A 597 -7.48 -8.65 33.88
N THR A 598 -6.60 -9.61 34.13
CA THR A 598 -6.79 -11.02 33.75
C THR A 598 -8.00 -11.64 34.45
N ASP A 599 -8.14 -11.43 35.76
CA ASP A 599 -9.32 -11.91 36.50
C ASP A 599 -10.61 -11.27 35.98
N TRP A 600 -10.58 -9.98 35.61
CA TRP A 600 -11.72 -9.31 34.98
C TRP A 600 -12.03 -9.87 33.59
N VAL A 601 -11.02 -10.15 32.76
CA VAL A 601 -11.18 -10.80 31.45
C VAL A 601 -11.83 -12.19 31.64
N ASN A 602 -11.39 -12.97 32.61
CA ASN A 602 -11.98 -14.28 32.90
C ASN A 602 -13.42 -14.19 33.43
N GLN A 603 -13.68 -13.31 34.40
CA GLN A 603 -14.96 -13.28 35.13
C GLN A 603 -16.04 -12.45 34.44
N TYR A 604 -15.69 -11.32 33.82
CA TYR A 604 -16.65 -10.40 33.22
C TYR A 604 -16.81 -10.64 31.71
N ILE A 605 -15.70 -10.79 30.99
CA ILE A 605 -15.75 -11.06 29.55
C ILE A 605 -16.06 -12.55 29.32
N GLY A 606 -15.53 -13.44 30.16
CA GLY A 606 -15.83 -14.87 30.12
C GLY A 606 -14.73 -15.72 29.51
N VAL A 607 -13.58 -15.13 29.13
CA VAL A 607 -12.47 -15.84 28.46
C VAL A 607 -11.94 -16.94 29.38
N GLN A 608 -11.88 -18.17 28.87
CA GLN A 608 -11.38 -19.34 29.59
C GLN A 608 -9.90 -19.58 29.30
N TYR A 609 -9.21 -20.19 30.27
CA TYR A 609 -7.79 -20.52 30.19
C TYR A 609 -7.60 -22.02 30.44
N ASP A 610 -6.60 -22.60 29.79
CA ASP A 610 -6.19 -23.98 30.05
C ASP A 610 -5.55 -24.10 31.45
N LYS A 611 -5.55 -25.32 32.00
CA LYS A 611 -4.92 -25.61 33.30
C LYS A 611 -3.40 -25.61 33.18
N GLY A 612 -2.75 -25.10 34.21
CA GLY A 612 -1.30 -25.01 34.31
C GLY A 612 -0.72 -23.71 33.74
N LEU A 613 0.55 -23.47 34.07
CA LEU A 613 1.34 -22.36 33.58
C LEU A 613 2.49 -22.89 32.72
N HIS A 614 2.84 -22.17 31.66
CA HIS A 614 4.05 -22.50 30.90
C HIS A 614 5.31 -22.13 31.70
N VAL A 615 6.29 -23.02 31.66
CA VAL A 615 7.62 -22.83 32.26
C VAL A 615 8.55 -22.30 31.18
N LEU A 616 8.85 -21.00 31.23
CA LEU A 616 9.70 -20.30 30.27
C LEU A 616 10.99 -19.82 30.94
N ALA A 617 12.10 -19.86 30.21
CA ALA A 617 13.41 -19.43 30.73
C ALA A 617 13.47 -17.91 30.95
N GLU A 618 12.62 -17.18 30.25
CA GLU A 618 12.46 -15.73 30.29
C GLU A 618 11.86 -15.22 31.60
N TYR A 619 11.34 -16.09 32.47
CA TYR A 619 10.72 -15.70 33.74
C TYR A 619 11.37 -16.35 34.95
N ARG A 620 11.53 -15.58 36.03
CA ARG A 620 11.90 -16.13 37.35
C ARG A 620 10.75 -16.87 38.04
N LYS A 621 9.52 -16.67 37.58
CA LYS A 621 8.29 -17.30 38.10
C LYS A 621 7.37 -17.68 36.95
N ASP A 622 6.72 -18.84 37.07
CA ASP A 622 5.76 -19.30 36.07
C ASP A 622 4.56 -18.36 36.03
N ARG A 623 4.27 -17.84 34.84
CA ARG A 623 3.34 -16.70 34.70
C ARG A 623 2.69 -16.54 33.33
N GLU A 624 2.78 -17.53 32.45
CA GLU A 624 2.09 -17.51 31.17
C GLU A 624 0.93 -18.51 31.18
N LEU A 625 -0.27 -17.99 30.92
CA LEU A 625 -1.49 -18.76 30.71
C LEU A 625 -1.74 -18.95 29.22
N ALA A 626 -2.31 -20.08 28.84
CA ALA A 626 -2.87 -20.29 27.51
C ALA A 626 -4.40 -20.09 27.55
N TYR A 627 -4.95 -19.40 26.56
CA TYR A 627 -6.41 -19.37 26.35
C TYR A 627 -6.89 -20.77 25.97
N ALA A 628 -8.03 -21.19 26.53
CA ALA A 628 -8.66 -22.42 26.09
C ALA A 628 -8.98 -22.32 24.59
N HIS A 629 -8.53 -23.30 23.81
CA HIS A 629 -8.62 -23.29 22.33
C HIS A 629 -7.84 -22.13 21.65
N GLY A 630 -6.79 -21.62 22.29
CA GLY A 630 -5.87 -20.63 21.72
C GLY A 630 -6.53 -19.27 21.39
N GLY A 631 -5.96 -18.55 20.43
CA GLY A 631 -6.48 -17.25 20.00
C GLY A 631 -7.93 -17.29 19.48
N HIS A 632 -8.35 -18.43 18.93
CA HIS A 632 -9.72 -18.66 18.47
C HIS A 632 -10.73 -18.68 19.62
N GLY A 633 -10.45 -19.44 20.69
CA GLY A 633 -11.34 -19.49 21.85
C GLY A 633 -11.48 -18.13 22.55
N PHE A 634 -10.41 -17.33 22.58
CA PHE A 634 -10.51 -15.92 22.97
C PHE A 634 -11.48 -15.16 22.07
N ALA A 635 -11.29 -15.23 20.74
CA ALA A 635 -12.07 -14.49 19.76
C ALA A 635 -13.57 -14.84 19.81
N ASP A 636 -13.92 -16.11 19.97
CA ASP A 636 -15.31 -16.57 20.06
C ASP A 636 -16.00 -15.98 21.30
N THR A 637 -15.34 -16.08 22.44
CA THR A 637 -15.88 -15.58 23.72
C THR A 637 -16.10 -14.07 23.70
N VAL A 638 -15.15 -13.30 23.17
CA VAL A 638 -15.28 -11.83 23.13
C VAL A 638 -16.35 -11.37 22.15
N ARG A 639 -16.58 -12.10 21.05
CA ARG A 639 -17.68 -11.80 20.11
C ARG A 639 -19.04 -12.01 20.76
N GLU A 640 -19.22 -13.13 21.46
CA GLU A 640 -20.44 -13.39 22.23
C GLU A 640 -20.67 -12.29 23.27
N LYS A 641 -19.63 -11.92 24.02
CA LYS A 641 -19.72 -10.86 25.01
C LYS A 641 -20.05 -9.50 24.40
N MET A 642 -19.44 -9.14 23.28
CA MET A 642 -19.69 -7.88 22.57
C MET A 642 -21.14 -7.83 22.06
N ALA A 643 -21.65 -8.93 21.49
CA ALA A 643 -23.03 -9.02 21.04
C ALA A 643 -24.07 -8.88 22.18
N ALA A 644 -23.69 -9.25 23.40
CA ALA A 644 -24.50 -9.08 24.60
C ALA A 644 -24.33 -7.71 25.31
N SER A 645 -23.47 -6.82 24.78
CA SER A 645 -23.20 -5.49 25.34
C SER A 645 -24.09 -4.40 24.74
N ASN A 646 -24.02 -3.17 25.27
CA ASN A 646 -24.67 -2.01 24.64
C ASN A 646 -23.70 -1.21 23.74
N VAL A 647 -22.51 -1.74 23.45
CA VAL A 647 -21.54 -1.10 22.56
C VAL A 647 -22.11 -1.05 21.14
N ASN A 648 -22.13 0.13 20.53
CA ASN A 648 -22.44 0.28 19.12
C ASN A 648 -21.23 -0.18 18.29
N LEU A 649 -21.29 -1.38 17.72
CA LEU A 649 -20.22 -1.96 16.92
C LEU A 649 -20.41 -1.67 15.43
N LEU A 650 -19.47 -0.95 14.82
CA LEU A 650 -19.42 -0.68 13.38
C LEU A 650 -18.31 -1.50 12.73
N LEU A 651 -18.67 -2.60 12.05
CA LEU A 651 -17.77 -3.43 11.25
C LEU A 651 -17.66 -2.90 9.82
N GLN A 652 -16.65 -3.35 9.07
CA GLN A 652 -16.36 -2.87 7.71
C GLN A 652 -16.34 -1.33 7.61
N THR A 653 -15.95 -0.66 8.69
CA THR A 653 -16.00 0.78 8.85
C THR A 653 -14.61 1.29 9.19
N LYS A 654 -14.01 2.05 8.29
CA LYS A 654 -12.65 2.54 8.46
C LYS A 654 -12.67 3.97 9.01
N ALA A 655 -11.99 4.20 10.14
CA ALA A 655 -11.71 5.56 10.60
C ALA A 655 -10.73 6.24 9.63
N GLU A 656 -11.10 7.41 9.11
CA GLU A 656 -10.33 8.14 8.10
C GLU A 656 -9.62 9.36 8.70
N LYS A 657 -10.22 10.04 9.67
CA LYS A 657 -9.58 11.18 10.35
C LYS A 657 -10.13 11.43 11.75
N LEU A 658 -9.30 12.00 12.61
CA LEU A 658 -9.72 12.58 13.90
C LEU A 658 -10.28 13.99 13.67
N LEU A 659 -11.32 14.36 14.42
CA LEU A 659 -11.84 15.72 14.49
C LEU A 659 -11.13 16.46 15.63
N HIS A 660 -10.82 17.75 15.43
CA HIS A 660 -10.11 18.57 16.40
C HIS A 660 -10.68 19.99 16.51
N ASP A 661 -10.39 20.68 17.62
CA ASP A 661 -10.88 22.04 17.92
C ASP A 661 -10.00 23.18 17.34
N GLY A 662 -8.91 22.82 16.68
CA GLY A 662 -7.93 23.76 16.12
C GLY A 662 -6.87 24.24 17.13
N GLN A 663 -6.94 23.78 18.38
CA GLN A 663 -5.86 23.89 19.38
C GLN A 663 -5.12 22.55 19.56
N GLY A 664 -5.44 21.57 18.73
CA GLY A 664 -4.88 20.22 18.72
C GLY A 664 -5.60 19.21 19.60
N ASN A 665 -6.68 19.60 20.29
CA ASN A 665 -7.47 18.66 21.08
C ASN A 665 -8.44 17.90 20.19
N VAL A 666 -8.65 16.61 20.49
CA VAL A 666 -9.53 15.72 19.73
C VAL A 666 -10.96 15.80 20.26
N THR A 667 -11.92 15.91 19.34
CA THR A 667 -13.35 16.11 19.63
C THR A 667 -14.25 15.08 18.96
N GLY A 668 -13.67 14.06 18.31
CA GLY A 668 -14.41 13.04 17.58
C GLY A 668 -13.60 12.46 16.42
N LEU A 669 -14.29 11.82 15.48
CA LEU A 669 -13.69 11.30 14.26
C LEU A 669 -14.67 11.24 13.08
N VAL A 670 -14.13 11.00 11.89
CA VAL A 670 -14.89 10.58 10.71
C VAL A 670 -14.50 9.15 10.35
N ALA A 671 -15.49 8.30 10.12
CA ALA A 671 -15.32 6.94 9.64
C ALA A 671 -16.22 6.66 8.44
N VAL A 672 -15.82 5.73 7.57
CA VAL A 672 -16.50 5.41 6.32
C VAL A 672 -16.70 3.90 6.21
N GLU A 673 -17.93 3.47 6.02
CA GLU A 673 -18.28 2.07 5.73
C GLU A 673 -17.79 1.66 4.33
N GLU A 674 -17.58 0.37 4.11
CA GLU A 674 -17.36 -0.21 2.77
C GLU A 674 -18.48 0.18 1.78
N THR A 675 -19.70 0.40 2.30
CA THR A 675 -20.87 0.85 1.53
C THR A 675 -20.73 2.29 1.02
N GLY A 676 -19.79 3.09 1.54
CA GLY A 676 -19.64 4.53 1.26
C GLY A 676 -20.34 5.44 2.26
N LYS A 677 -21.18 4.89 3.14
CA LYS A 677 -21.83 5.65 4.21
C LYS A 677 -20.79 6.23 5.17
N THR A 678 -20.92 7.52 5.48
CA THR A 678 -19.97 8.26 6.31
C THR A 678 -20.57 8.53 7.70
N HIS A 679 -19.81 8.22 8.75
CA HIS A 679 -20.12 8.51 10.14
C HIS A 679 -19.26 9.69 10.59
N ARG A 680 -19.89 10.78 11.01
CA ARG A 680 -19.23 11.91 11.68
C ARG A 680 -19.61 11.86 13.15
N ILE A 681 -18.69 11.40 13.98
CA ILE A 681 -18.97 11.08 15.37
C ILE A 681 -18.30 12.12 16.26
N ALA A 682 -19.09 12.97 16.92
CA ALA A 682 -18.61 13.84 17.98
C ALA A 682 -18.46 13.03 19.28
N SER A 683 -17.32 13.14 19.95
CA SER A 683 -17.10 12.44 21.21
C SER A 683 -16.29 13.25 22.21
N LYS A 684 -16.40 12.90 23.50
CA LYS A 684 -15.59 13.52 24.55
C LYS A 684 -14.16 12.99 24.54
N ALA A 685 -13.97 11.75 24.08
CA ALA A 685 -12.67 11.17 23.82
C ALA A 685 -12.68 10.13 22.69
N VAL A 686 -11.51 9.91 22.12
CA VAL A 686 -11.20 8.82 21.19
C VAL A 686 -10.07 7.96 21.78
N ILE A 687 -10.25 6.64 21.81
CA ILE A 687 -9.18 5.68 22.16
C ILE A 687 -8.72 4.97 20.89
N LEU A 688 -7.46 5.19 20.53
CA LEU A 688 -6.80 4.47 19.44
C LEU A 688 -6.32 3.10 19.93
N THR A 689 -6.84 2.04 19.32
CA THR A 689 -6.51 0.63 19.60
C THR A 689 -6.26 -0.14 18.31
N THR A 690 -5.63 0.53 17.34
CA THR A 690 -5.55 0.13 15.91
C THR A 690 -4.46 -0.89 15.60
N GLY A 691 -3.72 -1.38 16.60
CA GLY A 691 -2.60 -2.28 16.40
C GLY A 691 -1.34 -1.58 15.88
N GLY A 692 -0.39 -2.36 15.36
CA GLY A 692 0.88 -1.86 14.84
C GLY A 692 0.86 -1.41 13.38
N TYR A 693 2.06 -1.24 12.84
CA TYR A 693 2.33 -0.76 11.47
C TYR A 693 3.23 -1.71 10.68
N GLY A 694 3.39 -2.95 11.15
CA GLY A 694 4.36 -3.91 10.58
C GLY A 694 4.17 -4.22 9.10
N ASN A 695 2.96 -4.10 8.55
CA ASN A 695 2.69 -4.32 7.13
C ASN A 695 2.89 -3.05 6.27
N ASN A 696 3.11 -1.89 6.89
CA ASN A 696 3.34 -0.63 6.19
C ASN A 696 4.84 -0.34 6.08
N LYS A 697 5.44 -0.77 4.95
CA LYS A 697 6.87 -0.58 4.66
C LYS A 697 7.33 0.89 4.73
N ALA A 698 6.43 1.87 4.58
CA ALA A 698 6.79 3.29 4.68
C ALA A 698 7.00 3.76 6.13
N LEU A 699 6.47 3.03 7.12
CA LEU A 699 6.62 3.35 8.54
C LEU A 699 7.74 2.55 9.23
N LEU A 700 8.29 1.54 8.55
CA LEU A 700 9.39 0.73 9.09
C LEU A 700 10.73 1.47 9.02
N SER A 701 11.58 1.26 10.03
CA SER A 701 13.00 1.61 9.95
C SER A 701 13.72 0.78 8.88
N GLU A 702 14.90 1.24 8.45
CA GLU A 702 15.73 0.47 7.50
C GLU A 702 16.06 -0.93 8.03
N ASP A 703 16.35 -1.06 9.32
CA ASP A 703 16.66 -2.36 9.94
C ASP A 703 15.47 -3.34 9.87
N LEU A 704 14.24 -2.85 10.09
CA LEU A 704 13.04 -3.68 10.03
C LEU A 704 12.59 -3.97 8.59
N LYS A 705 12.92 -3.12 7.61
CA LYS A 705 12.64 -3.40 6.18
C LYS A 705 13.37 -4.64 5.68
N ASP A 706 14.50 -4.98 6.30
CA ASP A 706 15.29 -6.18 6.00
C ASP A 706 14.81 -7.45 6.72
N VAL A 707 13.79 -7.34 7.57
CA VAL A 707 13.22 -8.48 8.31
C VAL A 707 11.87 -8.84 7.71
N LEU A 708 11.58 -10.14 7.60
CA LEU A 708 10.34 -10.60 6.98
C LEU A 708 9.13 -10.32 7.88
N PHE A 709 8.05 -9.80 7.31
CA PHE A 709 6.82 -9.59 8.06
C PHE A 709 5.92 -10.83 8.02
N TYR A 710 5.35 -11.23 9.16
CA TYR A 710 4.38 -12.35 9.23
C TYR A 710 3.10 -12.01 10.03
N GLY A 711 2.94 -10.75 10.44
CA GLY A 711 1.75 -10.29 11.17
C GLY A 711 0.52 -10.13 10.28
N THR A 712 -0.55 -9.55 10.83
CA THR A 712 -1.78 -9.34 10.07
C THR A 712 -1.60 -8.27 8.99
N SER A 713 -2.21 -8.50 7.82
CA SER A 713 -2.17 -7.55 6.71
C SER A 713 -2.85 -6.21 7.03
N SER A 714 -3.71 -6.19 8.06
CA SER A 714 -4.39 -5.01 8.55
C SER A 714 -3.49 -4.04 9.34
N SER A 715 -2.28 -4.45 9.75
CA SER A 715 -1.36 -3.63 10.57
C SER A 715 -0.65 -2.56 9.74
N MET A 716 -1.39 -1.54 9.33
CA MET A 716 -0.94 -0.50 8.39
C MET A 716 -0.62 0.85 9.08
N GLY A 717 -0.79 0.94 10.41
CA GLY A 717 -0.45 2.13 11.18
C GLY A 717 -1.40 3.31 11.04
N GLU A 718 -2.66 3.10 10.62
CA GLU A 718 -3.57 4.23 10.37
C GLU A 718 -3.88 5.06 11.62
N GLY A 719 -3.93 4.45 12.81
CA GLY A 719 -4.10 5.22 14.05
C GLY A 719 -2.91 6.14 14.35
N LEU A 720 -1.68 5.71 14.05
CA LEU A 720 -0.48 6.56 14.15
C LEU A 720 -0.60 7.73 13.19
N LEU A 721 -0.86 7.45 11.92
CA LEU A 721 -0.95 8.45 10.87
C LEU A 721 -2.03 9.51 11.17
N MET A 722 -3.21 9.08 11.65
CA MET A 722 -4.28 10.00 12.02
C MET A 722 -3.91 10.89 13.22
N ALA A 723 -3.14 10.38 14.18
CA ALA A 723 -2.73 11.14 15.37
C ALA A 723 -1.54 12.06 15.10
N GLN A 724 -0.72 11.75 14.10
CA GLN A 724 0.51 12.47 13.76
C GLN A 724 0.34 13.60 12.74
N VAL A 725 -0.89 13.88 12.32
CA VAL A 725 -1.17 15.04 11.46
C VAL A 725 -0.73 16.33 12.17
N PRO A 726 -0.26 17.36 11.44
CA PRO A 726 0.31 18.58 12.03
C PRO A 726 -0.58 19.30 13.06
N GLU A 727 -1.90 19.16 12.91
CA GLU A 727 -2.89 19.77 13.80
C GLU A 727 -2.94 19.11 15.18
N ILE A 728 -2.63 17.81 15.27
CA ILE A 728 -2.68 17.03 16.52
C ILE A 728 -1.27 16.79 17.08
N ASP A 729 -0.29 16.55 16.19
CA ASP A 729 1.14 16.47 16.50
C ASP A 729 1.49 15.42 17.57
N ALA A 730 0.80 14.27 17.56
CA ALA A 730 1.08 13.19 18.52
C ALA A 730 2.51 12.67 18.37
N ALA A 731 3.23 12.52 19.48
CA ALA A 731 4.58 12.01 19.47
C ALA A 731 4.61 10.47 19.34
N SER A 732 5.69 9.94 18.78
CA SER A 732 5.99 8.51 18.72
C SER A 732 7.38 8.20 19.24
N ARG A 733 7.59 6.96 19.70
CA ARG A 733 8.89 6.46 20.20
C ARG A 733 9.15 5.02 19.75
N LEU A 734 10.43 4.62 19.74
CA LEU A 734 10.90 3.25 19.49
C LEU A 734 10.41 2.65 18.14
N MET A 735 10.18 3.51 17.14
CA MET A 735 9.66 3.10 15.82
C MET A 735 10.61 2.18 15.05
N GLU A 736 11.85 2.08 15.50
CA GLU A 736 12.89 1.24 14.93
C GLU A 736 12.84 -0.23 15.39
N PHE A 737 12.03 -0.56 16.40
CA PHE A 737 12.02 -1.90 17.02
C PHE A 737 10.74 -2.69 16.69
N GLY A 738 10.93 -4.00 16.49
CA GLY A 738 9.87 -4.99 16.32
C GLY A 738 10.24 -6.28 17.06
N LYS A 739 9.24 -7.09 17.40
CA LYS A 739 9.46 -8.41 18.01
C LYS A 739 9.89 -9.40 16.91
N ILE A 740 11.19 -9.66 16.84
CA ILE A 740 11.81 -10.51 15.82
C ILE A 740 11.99 -11.94 16.37
N TYR A 741 11.75 -12.94 15.52
CA TYR A 741 11.93 -14.36 15.79
C TYR A 741 12.89 -14.98 14.77
N PRO A 742 13.71 -15.97 15.15
CA PRO A 742 14.68 -16.59 14.24
C PRO A 742 14.08 -17.67 13.32
N ASN A 743 12.81 -18.05 13.48
CA ASN A 743 12.21 -19.24 12.86
C ASN A 743 11.18 -18.89 11.78
N GLY A 744 11.63 -18.37 10.63
CA GLY A 744 10.76 -18.02 9.50
C GLY A 744 11.24 -18.59 8.16
N VAL A 745 10.29 -18.81 7.26
CA VAL A 745 10.53 -19.11 5.84
C VAL A 745 9.88 -18.02 4.99
N GLU A 746 10.59 -17.48 4.01
CA GLU A 746 10.05 -16.47 3.10
C GLU A 746 9.13 -17.11 2.05
N VAL A 747 7.85 -16.74 2.07
CA VAL A 747 6.83 -17.31 1.17
C VAL A 747 6.45 -16.37 0.04
N ALA A 748 6.76 -15.09 0.20
CA ALA A 748 6.66 -14.04 -0.82
C ALA A 748 7.64 -12.91 -0.47
N PRO A 749 8.03 -12.05 -1.42
CA PRO A 749 9.02 -11.00 -1.18
C PRO A 749 8.71 -10.12 0.05
N GLY A 750 9.51 -10.29 1.12
CA GLY A 750 9.36 -9.57 2.39
C GLY A 750 8.29 -10.13 3.35
N TYR A 751 7.70 -11.29 3.04
CA TYR A 751 6.68 -11.94 3.85
C TYR A 751 7.10 -13.35 4.26
N ALA A 752 6.94 -13.67 5.55
CA ALA A 752 7.27 -14.98 6.10
C ALA A 752 6.03 -15.77 6.54
N LYS A 753 6.19 -17.10 6.60
CA LYS A 753 5.42 -17.95 7.50
C LYS A 753 6.29 -18.42 8.67
N SER A 754 5.63 -18.74 9.78
CA SER A 754 6.29 -19.21 11.00
C SER A 754 6.58 -20.71 10.94
N THR A 755 7.79 -21.10 11.30
CA THR A 755 8.20 -22.51 11.44
C THR A 755 8.44 -22.91 12.90
N ILE A 756 8.16 -22.01 13.85
CA ILE A 756 8.57 -22.15 15.27
C ILE A 756 8.14 -23.47 15.92
N GLY A 757 6.93 -23.96 15.65
CA GLY A 757 6.44 -25.24 16.19
C GLY A 757 7.33 -26.41 15.76
N GLY A 758 7.62 -26.49 14.46
CA GLY A 758 8.55 -27.47 13.90
C GLY A 758 9.95 -27.35 14.49
N ASN A 759 10.51 -26.13 14.58
CA ASN A 759 11.82 -25.92 15.20
C ASN A 759 11.87 -26.41 16.65
N LEU A 760 10.89 -26.04 17.49
CA LEU A 760 10.84 -26.48 18.89
C LEU A 760 10.75 -28.02 19.02
N ALA A 761 10.05 -28.67 18.10
CA ALA A 761 9.89 -30.13 18.10
C ALA A 761 11.17 -30.90 17.74
N VAL A 762 11.99 -30.38 16.82
CA VAL A 762 13.19 -31.08 16.31
C VAL A 762 14.49 -30.64 16.98
N LEU A 763 14.61 -29.38 17.42
CA LEU A 763 15.82 -28.87 18.08
C LEU A 763 16.02 -29.46 19.48
N LYS A 764 14.98 -30.04 20.10
CA LYS A 764 15.10 -30.85 21.33
C LYS A 764 15.68 -32.25 21.11
N GLN A 765 15.73 -32.72 19.87
CA GLN A 765 16.21 -34.05 19.46
C GLN A 765 17.58 -33.94 18.77
N ASN A 766 17.64 -34.02 17.44
CA ASN A 766 18.90 -34.01 16.68
C ASN A 766 18.98 -32.90 15.60
N GLY A 767 17.98 -32.02 15.50
CA GLY A 767 17.99 -30.93 14.54
C GLY A 767 19.16 -29.97 14.79
N LEU A 768 19.82 -29.55 13.70
CA LEU A 768 20.99 -28.67 13.72
C LEU A 768 20.72 -27.36 12.98
N LEU A 769 21.19 -26.24 13.53
CA LEU A 769 21.19 -24.95 12.84
C LEU A 769 22.57 -24.70 12.25
N VAL A 770 22.65 -24.61 10.92
CA VAL A 770 23.90 -24.44 10.18
C VAL A 770 23.92 -23.14 9.38
N SER A 771 25.10 -22.55 9.20
CA SER A 771 25.30 -21.38 8.35
C SER A 771 25.24 -21.73 6.86
N THR A 772 25.34 -20.71 6.00
CA THR A 772 25.48 -20.89 4.55
C THR A 772 26.77 -21.59 4.13
N ASP A 773 27.70 -21.82 5.06
CA ASP A 773 28.93 -22.60 4.83
C ASP A 773 28.82 -24.04 5.38
N GLY A 774 27.63 -24.46 5.82
CA GLY A 774 27.36 -25.83 6.27
C GLY A 774 27.88 -26.17 7.67
N LYS A 775 28.21 -25.17 8.50
CA LYS A 775 28.74 -25.36 9.87
C LYS A 775 27.70 -25.01 10.93
N ARG A 776 27.67 -25.76 12.04
CA ARG A 776 26.93 -25.35 13.25
C ARG A 776 27.47 -24.01 13.75
N VAL A 777 26.56 -23.14 14.21
CA VAL A 777 26.90 -21.78 14.68
C VAL A 777 26.35 -21.43 16.06
N VAL A 778 25.47 -22.26 16.62
CA VAL A 778 24.80 -21.96 17.88
C VAL A 778 24.46 -23.25 18.64
N ASN A 779 24.29 -23.12 19.96
CA ASN A 779 23.60 -24.14 20.74
C ASN A 779 22.12 -24.12 20.37
N GLU A 780 21.62 -25.19 19.75
CA GLU A 780 20.23 -25.27 19.28
C GLU A 780 19.18 -25.29 20.41
N ARG A 781 19.63 -25.38 21.67
CA ARG A 781 18.80 -25.27 22.88
C ARG A 781 18.97 -23.94 23.61
N ALA A 782 19.72 -22.99 23.06
CA ALA A 782 19.80 -21.64 23.57
C ALA A 782 18.43 -20.93 23.47
N SER A 783 18.34 -19.74 24.07
CA SER A 783 17.11 -18.94 23.96
C SER A 783 16.91 -18.49 22.50
N ASN A 784 15.67 -18.18 22.13
CA ASN A 784 15.39 -17.60 20.81
C ASN A 784 16.13 -16.27 20.60
N HIS A 785 16.43 -15.54 21.68
CA HIS A 785 17.25 -14.34 21.65
C HIS A 785 18.68 -14.64 21.19
N ASP A 786 19.35 -15.61 21.81
CA ASP A 786 20.73 -15.99 21.46
C ASP A 786 20.82 -16.54 20.03
N ILE A 787 19.83 -17.34 19.62
CA ILE A 787 19.74 -17.86 18.24
C ILE A 787 19.53 -16.70 17.25
N LEU A 788 18.70 -15.72 17.60
CA LEU A 788 18.45 -14.55 16.76
C LEU A 788 19.71 -13.69 16.62
N GLU A 789 20.48 -13.48 17.68
CA GLU A 789 21.74 -12.73 17.63
C GLU A 789 22.69 -13.35 16.58
N VAL A 790 22.91 -14.67 16.66
CA VAL A 790 23.73 -15.41 15.69
C VAL A 790 23.16 -15.31 14.26
N LEU A 791 21.84 -15.39 14.10
CA LEU A 791 21.18 -15.27 12.79
C LEU A 791 21.36 -13.88 12.18
N MET A 792 21.24 -12.82 12.99
CA MET A 792 21.35 -11.43 12.54
C MET A 792 22.78 -11.06 12.13
N GLU A 793 23.79 -11.73 12.68
CA GLU A 793 25.20 -11.57 12.27
C GLU A 793 25.53 -12.25 10.94
N GLN A 794 24.70 -13.19 10.45
CA GLN A 794 24.94 -13.86 9.18
C GLN A 794 24.79 -12.87 8.02
N LYS A 795 25.72 -12.92 7.05
CA LYS A 795 25.77 -11.98 5.90
C LYS A 795 24.45 -11.91 5.11
N ALA A 796 23.68 -12.99 5.05
CA ALA A 796 22.39 -13.08 4.37
C ALA A 796 21.17 -13.10 5.32
N LYS A 797 21.37 -12.91 6.63
CA LYS A 797 20.36 -13.11 7.68
C LYS A 797 19.62 -14.45 7.48
N LEU A 798 20.41 -15.51 7.29
CA LEU A 798 19.94 -16.82 6.90
C LEU A 798 20.74 -17.91 7.62
N LEU A 799 20.02 -18.85 8.20
CA LEU A 799 20.51 -20.16 8.64
C LEU A 799 19.71 -21.26 7.94
N TYR A 800 20.21 -22.49 7.98
CA TYR A 800 19.46 -23.66 7.56
C TYR A 800 19.24 -24.59 8.76
N LEU A 801 18.01 -25.10 8.87
CA LEU A 801 17.67 -26.22 9.75
C LEU A 801 17.96 -27.53 9.00
N LEU A 802 18.95 -28.30 9.46
CA LEU A 802 19.33 -29.59 8.88
C LEU A 802 18.63 -30.73 9.64
N LEU A 803 17.94 -31.61 8.89
CA LEU A 803 17.17 -32.74 9.42
C LEU A 803 17.39 -34.02 8.61
N ASP A 804 17.29 -35.17 9.28
CA ASP A 804 17.08 -36.46 8.64
C ASP A 804 15.58 -36.69 8.33
N GLN A 805 15.25 -37.77 7.60
CA GLN A 805 13.87 -38.08 7.22
C GLN A 805 12.89 -38.13 8.40
N ARG A 806 13.25 -38.80 9.50
CA ARG A 806 12.34 -38.94 10.66
C ARG A 806 12.03 -37.56 11.25
N HIS A 807 13.03 -36.71 11.39
CA HIS A 807 12.88 -35.40 12.00
C HIS A 807 12.22 -34.41 11.04
N PHE A 808 12.43 -34.55 9.73
CA PHE A 808 11.69 -33.81 8.73
C PHE A 808 10.18 -34.13 8.79
N ASP A 809 9.81 -35.40 8.98
CA ASP A 809 8.40 -35.78 9.16
C ASP A 809 7.76 -35.18 10.42
N ILE A 810 8.52 -35.11 11.53
CA ILE A 810 8.08 -34.39 12.74
C ILE A 810 7.92 -32.90 12.43
N PHE A 811 8.94 -32.26 11.85
CA PHE A 811 8.92 -30.84 11.52
C PHE A 811 7.71 -30.49 10.65
N ARG A 812 7.48 -31.24 9.57
CA ARG A 812 6.38 -31.07 8.62
C ARG A 812 5.01 -31.14 9.29
N LYS A 813 4.83 -32.11 10.20
CA LYS A 813 3.59 -32.25 10.96
C LYS A 813 3.32 -31.04 11.86
N GLU A 814 4.34 -30.55 12.55
CA GLU A 814 4.19 -29.49 13.56
C GLU A 814 4.01 -28.10 12.92
N ILE A 815 4.59 -27.85 11.74
CA ILE A 815 4.34 -26.58 11.02
C ILE A 815 2.96 -26.52 10.36
N ALA A 816 2.30 -27.67 10.16
CA ALA A 816 0.93 -27.72 9.65
C ALA A 816 -0.06 -27.07 10.63
N GLU A 817 0.14 -27.27 11.93
CA GLU A 817 -0.61 -26.57 12.98
C GLU A 817 -0.35 -25.05 12.97
N GLY A 818 0.82 -24.63 12.46
CA GLY A 818 1.20 -23.23 12.28
C GLY A 818 0.78 -22.59 10.94
N GLY A 819 -0.03 -23.28 10.13
CA GLY A 819 -0.60 -22.74 8.88
C GLY A 819 0.26 -22.94 7.62
N ILE A 820 1.21 -23.89 7.64
CA ILE A 820 1.95 -24.33 6.44
C ILE A 820 1.40 -25.68 5.97
N SER A 821 0.73 -25.72 4.83
CA SER A 821 0.08 -26.94 4.33
C SER A 821 1.06 -27.94 3.69
N GLU A 822 0.66 -29.21 3.65
CA GLU A 822 1.39 -30.28 2.97
C GLU A 822 1.66 -30.01 1.49
N ALA A 823 0.69 -29.39 0.81
CA ALA A 823 0.81 -29.00 -0.59
C ALA A 823 1.90 -27.93 -0.80
N GLU A 824 1.98 -26.96 0.12
CA GLU A 824 3.04 -25.94 0.10
C GLU A 824 4.41 -26.57 0.30
N VAL A 825 4.58 -27.41 1.33
CA VAL A 825 5.86 -28.11 1.59
C VAL A 825 6.28 -28.96 0.39
N THR A 826 5.35 -29.71 -0.20
CA THR A 826 5.62 -30.52 -1.39
C THR A 826 6.10 -29.64 -2.55
N SER A 827 5.41 -28.53 -2.82
CA SER A 827 5.80 -27.60 -3.88
C SER A 827 7.19 -26.98 -3.65
N TRP A 828 7.58 -26.76 -2.40
CA TRP A 828 8.89 -26.21 -2.06
C TRP A 828 10.01 -27.26 -2.21
N LEU A 829 9.73 -28.51 -1.82
CA LEU A 829 10.64 -29.63 -2.05
C LEU A 829 10.83 -29.89 -3.55
N ASP A 830 9.77 -29.85 -4.36
CA ASP A 830 9.85 -30.01 -5.82
C ASP A 830 10.73 -28.91 -6.46
N ALA A 831 10.69 -27.70 -5.92
CA ALA A 831 11.53 -26.60 -6.36
C ALA A 831 12.99 -26.75 -5.91
N ASN A 832 13.24 -27.46 -4.81
CA ASN A 832 14.54 -27.90 -4.33
C ASN A 832 15.63 -26.80 -4.37
N GLY A 833 15.36 -25.67 -3.71
CA GLY A 833 16.28 -24.54 -3.64
C GLY A 833 16.31 -23.58 -4.83
N GLN A 834 15.52 -23.82 -5.88
CA GLN A 834 15.49 -22.92 -7.06
C GLN A 834 14.77 -21.58 -6.81
N LYS A 835 13.92 -21.52 -5.78
CA LYS A 835 13.19 -20.32 -5.36
C LYS A 835 12.94 -20.36 -3.86
N THR A 836 12.68 -19.18 -3.31
CA THR A 836 12.24 -19.05 -1.91
C THR A 836 10.83 -19.67 -1.71
N PRO A 837 10.54 -20.30 -0.55
CA PRO A 837 11.47 -20.58 0.53
C PRO A 837 12.49 -21.66 0.12
N TYR A 838 13.76 -21.45 0.48
CA TYR A 838 14.84 -22.38 0.10
C TYR A 838 14.79 -23.66 0.93
N LEU A 839 14.11 -24.67 0.39
CA LEU A 839 14.13 -26.03 0.91
C LEU A 839 14.95 -26.91 -0.03
N PHE A 840 15.96 -27.59 0.53
CA PHE A 840 16.79 -28.55 -0.18
C PHE A 840 16.54 -29.95 0.37
N HIS A 841 16.61 -30.96 -0.50
CA HIS A 841 16.63 -32.36 -0.08
C HIS A 841 17.57 -33.19 -0.95
N ALA A 842 18.20 -34.24 -0.41
CA ALA A 842 19.03 -35.20 -1.16
C ALA A 842 19.24 -36.51 -0.37
N ASP A 843 19.68 -37.57 -1.04
CA ASP A 843 19.92 -38.86 -0.39
C ASP A 843 21.20 -38.87 0.46
N THR A 844 22.20 -38.04 0.12
CA THR A 844 23.45 -37.89 0.86
C THR A 844 23.72 -36.43 1.25
N LEU A 845 24.53 -36.23 2.29
CA LEU A 845 24.90 -34.89 2.79
C LEU A 845 25.74 -34.12 1.77
N GLU A 846 26.57 -34.82 0.99
CA GLU A 846 27.42 -34.23 -0.05
C GLU A 846 26.58 -33.66 -1.20
N GLU A 847 25.56 -34.39 -1.63
CA GLU A 847 24.62 -33.91 -2.66
C GLU A 847 23.78 -32.73 -2.13
N LEU A 848 23.38 -32.77 -0.87
CA LEU A 848 22.65 -31.68 -0.23
C LEU A 848 23.50 -30.40 -0.17
N ALA A 849 24.76 -30.53 0.25
CA ALA A 849 25.72 -29.44 0.30
C ALA A 849 25.96 -28.80 -1.07
N GLU A 850 26.17 -29.63 -2.11
CA GLU A 850 26.36 -29.15 -3.48
C GLU A 850 25.14 -28.38 -3.99
N ARG A 851 23.92 -28.86 -3.73
CA ARG A 851 22.67 -28.17 -4.11
C ARG A 851 22.51 -26.82 -3.41
N ALA A 852 22.94 -26.73 -2.15
CA ALA A 852 22.91 -25.50 -1.37
C ALA A 852 24.09 -24.55 -1.67
N GLY A 853 25.00 -24.91 -2.59
CA GLY A 853 26.17 -24.10 -2.94
C GLY A 853 27.28 -24.09 -1.89
N MET A 854 27.33 -25.12 -1.05
CA MET A 854 28.31 -25.29 0.02
C MET A 854 29.52 -26.12 -0.44
N ASP A 855 30.58 -26.14 0.38
CA ASP A 855 31.64 -27.15 0.22
C ASP A 855 31.05 -28.55 0.42
N LYS A 856 31.43 -29.49 -0.46
CA LYS A 856 30.85 -30.83 -0.56
C LYS A 856 30.95 -31.63 0.74
N GLU A 857 32.02 -31.43 1.52
CA GLU A 857 32.28 -32.21 2.74
C GLU A 857 31.75 -31.51 4.00
N ALA A 858 31.44 -30.21 3.94
CA ALA A 858 31.11 -29.39 5.11
C ALA A 858 29.96 -29.94 5.96
N LEU A 859 28.87 -30.41 5.33
CA LEU A 859 27.73 -30.98 6.06
C LEU A 859 28.06 -32.36 6.65
N ALA A 860 28.81 -33.19 5.91
CA ALA A 860 29.23 -34.51 6.37
C ALA A 860 30.13 -34.40 7.61
N GLU A 861 31.13 -33.52 7.57
CA GLU A 861 32.00 -33.22 8.71
C GLU A 861 31.22 -32.68 9.92
N THR A 862 30.27 -31.78 9.68
CA THR A 862 29.42 -31.21 10.74
C THR A 862 28.56 -32.28 11.42
N VAL A 863 27.94 -33.17 10.64
CA VAL A 863 27.12 -34.27 11.16
C VAL A 863 27.97 -35.31 11.88
N GLU A 864 29.12 -35.70 11.34
CA GLU A 864 30.05 -36.62 12.00
C GLU A 864 30.51 -36.07 13.35
N ARG A 865 30.90 -34.79 13.37
CA ARG A 865 31.32 -34.09 14.60
C ARG A 865 30.20 -34.06 15.63
N TYR A 866 28.98 -33.66 15.25
CA TYR A 866 27.83 -33.67 16.17
C TYR A 866 27.52 -35.08 16.70
N ASN A 867 27.51 -36.09 15.83
CA ASN A 867 27.23 -37.46 16.21
C ASN A 867 28.28 -38.02 17.19
N SER A 868 29.54 -37.56 17.10
CA SER A 868 30.59 -37.89 18.08
C SER A 868 30.30 -37.30 19.48
N PHE A 869 29.65 -36.13 19.55
CA PHE A 869 29.22 -35.55 20.82
C PHE A 869 28.08 -36.33 21.44
N VAL A 870 27.15 -36.87 20.65
CA VAL A 870 26.11 -37.78 21.12
C VAL A 870 26.70 -39.06 21.72
N GLU A 871 27.78 -39.58 21.13
CA GLU A 871 28.48 -40.76 21.68
C GLU A 871 29.21 -40.47 22.99
N THR A 872 29.83 -39.29 23.09
CA THR A 872 30.63 -38.90 24.26
C THR A 872 29.79 -38.25 25.36
N GLY A 873 28.56 -37.82 25.06
CA GLY A 873 27.66 -37.10 25.96
C GLY A 873 28.07 -35.65 26.25
N THR A 874 29.01 -35.08 25.48
CA THR A 874 29.53 -33.72 25.69
C THR A 874 29.73 -32.98 24.36
N ASP A 875 29.01 -31.88 24.16
CA ASP A 875 29.19 -30.98 23.01
C ASP A 875 30.23 -29.91 23.34
N SER A 876 31.46 -30.10 22.87
CA SER A 876 32.56 -29.16 23.11
C SER A 876 32.49 -27.88 22.26
N ASP A 877 31.61 -27.84 21.25
CA ASP A 877 31.52 -26.69 20.35
C ASP A 877 30.60 -25.61 20.92
N PHE A 878 29.41 -26.02 21.40
CA PHE A 878 28.37 -25.09 21.83
C PHE A 878 27.75 -25.40 23.19
N ASN A 879 28.28 -26.40 23.92
CA ASN A 879 27.81 -26.80 25.25
C ASN A 879 26.33 -27.18 25.31
N ARG A 880 25.80 -27.82 24.25
CA ARG A 880 24.46 -28.41 24.28
C ARG A 880 24.37 -29.46 25.39
N GLU A 881 23.39 -29.30 26.29
CA GLU A 881 23.24 -30.15 27.46
C GLU A 881 23.05 -31.63 27.08
N ASN A 882 23.66 -32.54 27.85
CA ASN A 882 23.60 -33.97 27.58
C ASN A 882 22.16 -34.49 27.41
N ARG A 883 21.18 -34.00 28.19
CA ARG A 883 19.76 -34.39 28.06
C ARG A 883 19.14 -34.11 26.67
N PHE A 884 19.72 -33.20 25.89
CA PHE A 884 19.30 -32.86 24.51
C PHE A 884 20.31 -33.34 23.45
N LEU A 885 21.26 -34.17 23.87
CA LEU A 885 22.33 -34.74 23.06
C LEU A 885 22.23 -36.27 23.08
N GLN A 886 21.03 -36.79 22.83
CA GLN A 886 20.68 -38.21 22.98
C GLN A 886 20.46 -38.92 21.64
N GLU A 887 20.21 -38.16 20.57
CA GLU A 887 19.88 -38.71 19.25
C GLU A 887 20.89 -38.22 18.22
N LYS A 888 21.48 -39.16 17.48
CA LYS A 888 22.33 -38.85 16.32
C LYS A 888 21.48 -38.37 15.16
N VAL A 889 22.05 -37.53 14.29
CA VAL A 889 21.51 -37.33 12.93
C VAL A 889 21.59 -38.66 12.20
N GLY A 890 20.43 -39.14 11.74
CA GLY A 890 20.25 -40.46 11.15
C GLY A 890 20.73 -40.58 9.70
N ALA A 891 20.37 -41.69 9.07
CA ALA A 891 20.56 -41.88 7.63
C ALA A 891 19.54 -41.05 6.84
N GLY A 892 19.93 -40.66 5.63
CA GLY A 892 19.11 -39.88 4.72
C GLY A 892 17.83 -40.59 4.22
N PRO A 893 17.00 -39.90 3.43
CA PRO A 893 17.29 -38.60 2.83
C PRO A 893 17.35 -37.46 3.86
N TYR A 894 18.14 -36.44 3.50
CA TYR A 894 18.43 -35.27 4.32
C TYR A 894 17.72 -34.03 3.77
N TYR A 895 17.39 -33.11 4.66
CA TYR A 895 16.63 -31.90 4.35
C TYR A 895 17.30 -30.69 4.98
N MET A 896 17.36 -29.59 4.23
CA MET A 896 17.75 -28.26 4.74
C MET A 896 16.63 -27.27 4.50
N ILE A 897 16.18 -26.62 5.57
CA ILE A 897 15.06 -25.69 5.54
C ILE A 897 15.55 -24.30 5.91
N GLU A 898 15.32 -23.33 5.03
CA GLU A 898 15.55 -21.90 5.26
C GLU A 898 15.07 -21.44 6.65
N GLN A 899 15.88 -20.67 7.37
CA GLN A 899 15.52 -19.98 8.61
C GLN A 899 15.95 -18.51 8.54
N ARG A 900 14.98 -17.60 8.40
CA ARG A 900 15.18 -16.15 8.30
C ARG A 900 14.50 -15.41 9.45
N PRO A 901 15.00 -14.22 9.82
CA PRO A 901 14.37 -13.43 10.87
C PRO A 901 13.01 -12.94 10.38
N ARG A 902 12.00 -13.04 11.25
CA ARG A 902 10.65 -12.54 10.98
C ARG A 902 10.07 -11.77 12.15
N PHE A 903 9.22 -10.79 11.89
CA PHE A 903 8.52 -10.03 12.92
C PHE A 903 7.02 -9.92 12.63
N ALA A 904 6.21 -9.81 13.68
CA ALA A 904 4.76 -9.57 13.56
C ALA A 904 4.29 -8.33 14.31
N THR A 905 4.96 -8.00 15.41
CA THR A 905 4.56 -6.92 16.30
C THR A 905 5.59 -5.80 16.25
N THR A 906 5.14 -4.56 16.10
CA THR A 906 5.98 -3.36 16.22
C THR A 906 6.04 -2.93 17.68
N MET A 907 7.25 -2.64 18.21
CA MET A 907 7.45 -2.25 19.61
C MET A 907 7.33 -0.73 19.82
N GLY A 908 7.48 0.04 18.74
CA GLY A 908 7.25 1.47 18.72
C GLY A 908 5.80 1.85 18.52
N GLY A 909 5.49 3.11 18.80
CA GLY A 909 4.15 3.66 18.66
C GLY A 909 4.00 5.01 19.33
N LEU A 910 2.76 5.40 19.60
CA LEU A 910 2.39 6.65 20.25
C LEU A 910 2.97 6.76 21.67
N VAL A 911 3.36 7.97 22.01
CA VAL A 911 3.80 8.39 23.34
C VAL A 911 2.55 8.66 24.18
N VAL A 912 2.43 7.98 25.33
CA VAL A 912 1.36 8.21 26.29
C VAL A 912 1.92 8.40 27.70
N ASN A 913 1.18 9.11 28.54
CA ASN A 913 1.45 9.19 29.98
C ASN A 913 0.83 8.01 30.75
N LYS A 914 1.00 7.99 32.08
CA LYS A 914 0.46 6.94 32.97
C LYS A 914 -1.06 6.78 32.95
N ASN A 915 -1.81 7.76 32.44
CA ASN A 915 -3.26 7.69 32.26
C ASN A 915 -3.65 7.24 30.84
N LEU A 916 -2.67 6.80 30.04
CA LEU A 916 -2.82 6.41 28.64
C LEU A 916 -3.34 7.52 27.71
N ALA A 917 -3.24 8.77 28.15
CA ALA A 917 -3.53 9.93 27.32
C ALA A 917 -2.32 10.21 26.42
N VAL A 918 -2.57 10.49 25.14
CA VAL A 918 -1.53 10.71 24.13
C VAL A 918 -0.86 12.07 24.36
N GLU A 919 0.45 12.12 24.18
CA GLU A 919 1.25 13.34 24.30
C GLU A 919 1.74 13.81 22.93
N ASN A 920 1.80 15.13 22.73
CA ASN A 920 2.34 15.73 21.52
C ASN A 920 3.89 15.78 21.55
N THR A 921 4.52 16.26 20.47
CA THR A 921 6.00 16.35 20.38
C THR A 921 6.64 17.30 21.40
N LYS A 922 5.85 18.14 22.07
CA LYS A 922 6.29 19.04 23.16
C LYS A 922 6.15 18.40 24.54
N GLY A 923 5.62 17.19 24.64
CA GLY A 923 5.34 16.49 25.90
C GLY A 923 4.08 17.00 26.60
N GLU A 924 3.18 17.67 25.88
CA GLU A 924 1.90 18.12 26.41
C GLU A 924 0.81 17.08 26.11
N THR A 925 -0.08 16.83 27.07
CA THR A 925 -1.20 15.90 26.87
C THR A 925 -2.22 16.46 25.87
N ILE A 926 -2.55 15.67 24.85
CA ILE A 926 -3.59 15.98 23.86
C ILE A 926 -4.95 15.65 24.49
N LYS A 927 -5.74 16.68 24.76
CA LYS A 927 -7.05 16.48 25.39
C LYS A 927 -7.98 15.71 24.43
N GLY A 928 -8.68 14.72 24.99
CA GLY A 928 -9.64 13.91 24.23
C GLY A 928 -9.01 12.77 23.43
N LEU A 929 -7.70 12.55 23.51
CA LEU A 929 -7.03 11.47 22.79
C LEU A 929 -6.30 10.51 23.74
N TYR A 930 -6.64 9.23 23.64
CA TYR A 930 -6.03 8.12 24.38
C TYR A 930 -5.55 7.05 23.42
N ALA A 931 -4.64 6.19 23.86
CA ALA A 931 -4.15 5.07 23.08
C ALA A 931 -3.85 3.85 23.96
N ALA A 932 -4.10 2.65 23.45
CA ALA A 932 -3.88 1.40 24.16
C ALA A 932 -3.52 0.23 23.22
N GLY A 933 -2.78 -0.74 23.75
CA GLY A 933 -2.25 -1.89 23.00
C GLY A 933 -1.00 -1.57 22.18
N GLU A 934 -0.81 -2.29 21.07
CA GLU A 934 0.40 -2.23 20.24
C GLU A 934 0.64 -0.86 19.59
N VAL A 935 -0.40 -0.03 19.44
CA VAL A 935 -0.25 1.34 18.92
C VAL A 935 0.54 2.25 19.88
N VAL A 936 0.76 1.83 21.13
CA VAL A 936 1.53 2.54 22.15
C VAL A 936 2.96 2.02 22.21
N GLY A 937 3.94 2.91 22.07
CA GLY A 937 5.35 2.56 22.14
C GLY A 937 5.90 2.59 23.56
N GLY A 938 6.74 1.62 23.90
CA GLY A 938 7.63 1.72 25.07
C GLY A 938 7.36 0.77 26.25
N VAL A 939 6.23 0.07 26.34
CA VAL A 939 6.03 -0.88 27.46
C VAL A 939 7.01 -2.05 27.43
N MET A 940 7.24 -2.61 26.25
CA MET A 940 8.10 -3.78 26.07
C MET A 940 9.57 -3.42 25.79
N GLY A 941 9.91 -2.13 25.68
CA GLY A 941 11.24 -1.74 25.25
C GLY A 941 11.54 -2.23 23.83
N THR A 942 12.64 -2.96 23.66
CA THR A 942 13.06 -3.48 22.34
C THR A 942 12.55 -4.88 22.01
N ASP A 943 12.09 -5.62 23.01
CA ASP A 943 11.67 -7.01 22.85
C ASP A 943 10.62 -7.38 23.88
N SER A 944 9.62 -8.16 23.47
CA SER A 944 8.53 -8.60 24.35
C SER A 944 8.64 -10.09 24.69
N PRO A 945 8.49 -10.48 25.97
CA PRO A 945 8.32 -11.89 26.34
C PRO A 945 7.05 -12.51 25.70
N SER A 946 6.98 -13.84 25.66
CA SER A 946 5.78 -14.54 25.18
C SER A 946 4.53 -14.12 25.98
N GLY A 947 3.38 -13.98 25.32
CA GLY A 947 2.13 -13.54 25.96
C GLY A 947 2.09 -12.10 26.51
N ALA A 948 3.20 -11.36 26.53
CA ALA A 948 3.29 -10.01 27.09
C ALA A 948 2.42 -8.98 26.35
N ASN A 949 2.45 -9.01 25.00
CA ASN A 949 1.69 -8.05 24.19
C ASN A 949 0.17 -8.23 24.35
N ASN A 950 -0.30 -9.47 24.50
CA ASN A 950 -1.72 -9.77 24.74
C ASN A 950 -2.16 -9.24 26.11
N ALA A 951 -1.33 -9.46 27.14
CA ALA A 951 -1.59 -8.92 28.48
C ALA A 951 -1.61 -7.39 28.48
N TRP A 952 -0.63 -6.74 27.81
CA TRP A 952 -0.61 -5.29 27.67
C TRP A 952 -1.84 -4.77 26.94
N ALA A 953 -2.24 -5.38 25.82
CA ALA A 953 -3.42 -4.95 25.08
C ALA A 953 -4.68 -4.96 25.95
N LEU A 954 -4.95 -6.07 26.65
CA LEU A 954 -6.13 -6.20 27.50
C LEU A 954 -6.08 -5.25 28.71
N THR A 955 -4.95 -5.18 29.41
CA THR A 955 -4.77 -4.32 30.58
C THR A 955 -4.87 -2.84 30.19
N SER A 956 -4.11 -2.39 29.18
CA SER A 956 -4.11 -0.99 28.76
C SER A 956 -5.47 -0.56 28.19
N GLY A 957 -6.16 -1.42 27.44
CA GLY A 957 -7.50 -1.11 26.94
C GLY A 957 -8.48 -0.84 28.08
N LYS A 958 -8.52 -1.74 29.08
CA LYS A 958 -9.35 -1.58 30.29
C LYS A 958 -9.00 -0.28 31.05
N LEU A 959 -7.70 -0.03 31.28
CA LEU A 959 -7.23 1.13 32.03
C LEU A 959 -7.45 2.46 31.30
N ALA A 960 -7.42 2.48 29.96
CA ALA A 960 -7.68 3.69 29.19
C ALA A 960 -9.15 4.14 29.34
N ALA A 961 -10.08 3.19 29.31
CA ALA A 961 -11.50 3.46 29.57
C ALA A 961 -11.74 3.96 31.01
N GLU A 962 -11.09 3.37 32.01
CA GLU A 962 -11.16 3.81 33.41
C GLU A 962 -10.57 5.21 33.61
N SER A 963 -9.42 5.47 33.00
CA SER A 963 -8.74 6.77 33.03
C SER A 963 -9.60 7.87 32.42
N PHE A 964 -10.26 7.59 31.29
CA PHE A 964 -11.22 8.51 30.71
C PHE A 964 -12.41 8.76 31.66
N SER A 965 -13.02 7.70 32.20
CA SER A 965 -14.20 7.83 33.06
C SER A 965 -13.93 8.60 34.36
N GLN A 966 -12.72 8.55 34.92
CA GLN A 966 -12.34 9.31 36.12
C GLN A 966 -12.14 10.81 35.84
N ASN A 967 -11.96 11.19 34.57
CA ASN A 967 -11.74 12.57 34.13
C ASN A 967 -13.02 13.23 33.54
N LEU A 968 -14.14 12.51 33.50
CA LEU A 968 -15.48 13.05 33.21
C LEU A 968 -16.05 13.79 34.41
#